data_AF-A0A1F9N8G2-F1
#
_entry.id   AF-A0A1F9N8G2-F1
#
_cell.length_a   1.000
_cell.length_b   1.000
_cell.length_c   1.000
_cell.angle_alpha   90.00
_cell.angle_beta   90.00
_cell.angle_gamma   90.00
#
_symmetry.space_group_name_H-M   'P 1'
#
loop_
_entity.id
_entity.type
_entity.pdbx_description
1 polymer ?
#
loop_
_entity_poly.entity_id
_entity_poly.type
_entity_poly.pdbx_seq_one_letter_code
_entity_poly.pdbx_strand_id
1 'polypeptide(L)'
;ASKSLVGKARARPDLVRKVLGKLQHDGLAATYRAVTSKLAEPVPAGYASAGRVMDSRSPGCSAGTLVACAGAGYASHAEEIVVPRNLVVPVPDGLPVEQAAFGTLGAIALQGVRILKPELGEIVAVVGLGLLGLLSVQILRAAGCRVLGTDMSAERAALAERFGAEAAWTHDREDLPQRFLDVTNGYGVDAVLVTASSPDNGPMVLAGDISRDRGRVVVVGSVKTEFDRNLYYNKELEVRLSRSYGPGRYDPRFEERGQVYPRGYVRFTETENLRCFLDLVAEGKVDVASLITHRFPIAEALRAYETLLSGKGQPLGIVLTYPNTSAAPVVELAARRSRPHASGKLRVSFVGAGAFARSVLLPSLNGLVDFRLVATSRGFTADAVHKRWGFDFVANSAEEILEDPETDVVVIATRHGSHAELVAKALDAGKHVFCEKPLAIDGPGLDRVEKALAKNDGLLQVGHNRRFAPFAQRARAVRDDSHQPSMLQMRINAGAIPAEHWTVDRAEGGGRMIGEGCHFVDLARYLIGSSISGVEVTGLSGDRGASPDDNYVTTLTFGDGSLATIMYTAMGDPRLAKEHVELFAGGSVAVIEDFSRFKIFRGGKVTSQRTLAKNKGHKEQIESFLHAIRSGGPLAVPVEELIEVGRATLAQPLALRVAARVRSADFRTVVDEEPVVEGVRD
;
A
#
# COMPACT_ATOMS: atom_id res chain seq x y z
N ALA A 1 21.42 -0.43 1.61
CA ALA A 1 21.31 -0.18 3.06
C ALA A 1 22.33 0.83 3.60
N SER A 2 23.51 0.98 2.97
CA SER A 2 24.68 1.75 3.45
C SER A 2 24.64 3.30 3.31
N LYS A 3 23.58 3.89 2.74
CA LYS A 3 23.50 5.36 2.62
C LYS A 3 23.16 5.99 3.98
N SER A 4 23.87 7.05 4.36
CA SER A 4 23.49 7.91 5.50
C SER A 4 22.07 8.45 5.32
N LEU A 5 21.40 8.91 6.38
CA LEU A 5 20.06 9.50 6.28
C LEU A 5 20.01 10.64 5.25
N VAL A 6 21.08 11.44 5.18
CA VAL A 6 21.27 12.49 4.16
C VAL A 6 21.44 11.90 2.75
N GLY A 7 22.20 10.82 2.60
CA GLY A 7 22.36 10.11 1.33
C GLY A 7 21.07 9.44 0.84
N LYS A 8 20.23 8.93 1.75
CA LYS A 8 18.89 8.38 1.44
C LYS A 8 17.93 9.51 1.03
N ALA A 9 17.98 10.66 1.71
CA ALA A 9 17.18 11.84 1.39
C ALA A 9 17.52 12.41 0.00
N ARG A 10 18.81 12.53 -0.34
CA ARG A 10 19.24 12.98 -1.69
C ARG A 10 18.85 12.01 -2.80
N ALA A 11 18.84 10.70 -2.53
CA ALA A 11 18.46 9.69 -3.51
C ALA A 11 16.95 9.57 -3.74
N ARG A 12 16.13 10.17 -2.87
CA ARG A 12 14.65 10.12 -2.90
C ARG A 12 14.04 11.50 -2.63
N PRO A 13 14.24 12.49 -3.53
CA PRO A 13 13.71 13.84 -3.37
C PRO A 13 12.17 13.87 -3.29
N ASP A 14 11.50 12.85 -3.86
CA ASP A 14 10.06 12.61 -3.73
C ASP A 14 9.64 12.39 -2.27
N LEU A 15 10.38 11.56 -1.52
CA LEU A 15 10.10 11.30 -0.11
C LEU A 15 10.37 12.54 0.75
N VAL A 16 11.42 13.30 0.44
CA VAL A 16 11.71 14.57 1.12
C VAL A 16 10.57 15.57 0.93
N ARG A 17 10.05 15.71 -0.30
CA ARG A 17 8.89 16.56 -0.59
C ARG A 17 7.64 16.10 0.18
N LYS A 18 7.39 14.78 0.26
CA LYS A 18 6.30 14.23 1.08
C LYS A 18 6.46 14.55 2.57
N VAL A 19 7.68 14.46 3.11
CA VAL A 19 7.97 14.82 4.51
C VAL A 19 7.76 16.31 4.76
N LEU A 20 8.24 17.18 3.86
CA LEU A 20 8.02 18.63 3.97
C LEU A 20 6.55 19.01 3.91
N GLY A 21 5.78 18.40 2.98
CA GLY A 21 4.33 18.60 2.90
C GLY A 21 3.61 18.12 4.17
N LYS A 22 4.01 16.96 4.71
CA LYS A 22 3.47 16.46 5.98
C LYS A 22 3.83 17.37 7.16
N LEU A 23 5.04 17.93 7.19
CA LEU A 23 5.48 18.89 8.22
C LEU A 23 4.63 20.16 8.21
N GLN A 24 4.33 20.69 7.03
CA GLN A 24 3.45 21.85 6.87
C GLN A 24 2.01 21.55 7.31
N HIS A 25 1.50 20.35 7.02
CA HIS A 25 0.13 19.97 7.34
C HIS A 25 -0.05 19.49 8.79
N ASP A 26 0.74 18.52 9.27
CA ASP A 26 0.54 17.87 10.58
C ASP A 26 1.38 18.49 11.70
N GLY A 27 2.31 19.40 11.36
CA GLY A 27 3.27 19.96 12.29
C GLY A 27 4.48 19.04 12.55
N LEU A 28 5.47 19.60 13.25
CA LEU A 28 6.80 18.98 13.40
C LEU A 28 6.75 17.66 14.19
N ALA A 29 6.08 17.64 15.34
CA ALA A 29 6.05 16.46 16.21
C ALA A 29 5.33 15.25 15.58
N ALA A 30 4.18 15.48 14.93
CA ALA A 30 3.42 14.42 14.26
C ALA A 30 4.16 13.88 13.04
N THR A 31 4.80 14.76 12.27
CA THR A 31 5.63 14.38 11.12
C THR A 31 6.85 13.57 11.56
N TYR A 32 7.55 14.02 12.60
CA TYR A 32 8.68 13.28 13.17
C TYR A 32 8.26 11.87 13.59
N ARG A 33 7.17 11.73 14.37
CA ARG A 33 6.65 10.40 14.78
C ARG A 33 6.32 9.52 13.59
N ALA A 34 5.67 10.06 12.55
CA ALA A 34 5.31 9.29 11.37
C ALA A 34 6.53 8.84 10.56
N VAL A 35 7.52 9.71 10.38
CA VAL A 35 8.76 9.40 9.66
C VAL A 35 9.58 8.37 10.43
N THR A 36 9.80 8.60 11.72
CA THR A 36 10.53 7.65 12.59
C THR A 36 9.84 6.29 12.62
N SER A 37 8.50 6.26 12.70
CA SER A 37 7.77 5.00 12.63
C SER A 37 7.87 4.30 11.29
N LYS A 38 7.97 5.04 10.17
CA LYS A 38 8.13 4.46 8.84
C LYS A 38 9.56 3.96 8.59
N LEU A 39 10.56 4.65 9.14
CA LEU A 39 11.97 4.24 9.06
C LEU A 39 12.27 3.03 9.94
N ALA A 40 11.56 2.86 11.05
CA ALA A 40 11.67 1.70 11.94
C ALA A 40 10.92 0.47 11.41
N GLU A 41 10.16 0.59 10.31
CA GLU A 41 9.43 -0.54 9.73
C GLU A 41 10.41 -1.48 9.01
N PRO A 42 10.51 -2.75 9.43
CA PRO A 42 11.34 -3.72 8.73
C PRO A 42 10.81 -3.91 7.30
N VAL A 43 11.74 -3.99 6.35
CA VAL A 43 11.43 -4.31 4.96
C VAL A 43 11.93 -5.72 4.69
N PRO A 44 11.05 -6.66 4.30
CA PRO A 44 11.49 -8.02 3.99
C PRO A 44 12.42 -7.98 2.78
N ALA A 45 13.52 -8.72 2.87
CA ALA A 45 14.49 -8.83 1.78
C ALA A 45 14.09 -9.96 0.84
N GLY A 46 14.46 -9.83 -0.44
CA GLY A 46 14.16 -10.83 -1.47
C GLY A 46 12.85 -10.55 -2.23
N TYR A 47 12.83 -11.00 -3.48
CA TYR A 47 11.71 -10.91 -4.41
C TYR A 47 11.69 -12.08 -5.41
N ALA A 48 12.52 -13.10 -5.17
CA ALA A 48 12.74 -14.26 -6.01
C ALA A 48 13.04 -15.45 -5.10
N SER A 49 12.29 -16.53 -5.25
CA SER A 49 12.49 -17.77 -4.48
C SER A 49 11.95 -18.97 -5.25
N ALA A 50 12.31 -20.17 -4.82
CA ALA A 50 11.70 -21.41 -5.29
C ALA A 50 11.54 -22.36 -4.11
N GLY A 51 10.48 -23.16 -4.12
CA GLY A 51 10.13 -24.03 -3.01
C GLY A 51 8.95 -24.94 -3.34
N ARG A 52 8.55 -25.76 -2.37
CA ARG A 52 7.38 -26.64 -2.51
C ARG A 52 6.16 -25.96 -1.90
N VAL A 53 5.04 -26.09 -2.59
CA VAL A 53 3.74 -25.63 -2.09
C VAL A 53 3.35 -26.48 -0.89
N MET A 54 3.12 -25.87 0.26
CA MET A 54 2.62 -26.58 1.46
C MET A 54 1.10 -26.66 1.46
N ASP A 55 0.45 -25.52 1.19
CA ASP A 55 -1.01 -25.37 1.07
C ASP A 55 -1.32 -24.35 -0.03
N SER A 56 -2.49 -24.48 -0.65
CA SER A 56 -2.96 -23.55 -1.67
C SER A 56 -4.47 -23.42 -1.63
N ARG A 57 -4.93 -22.18 -1.48
CA ARG A 57 -6.33 -21.80 -1.64
C ARG A 57 -6.67 -21.40 -3.08
N SER A 58 -5.69 -21.46 -3.99
CA SER A 58 -5.84 -21.05 -5.39
C SER A 58 -5.93 -22.26 -6.32
N PRO A 59 -6.89 -22.28 -7.26
CA PRO A 59 -6.94 -23.32 -8.29
C PRO A 59 -5.64 -23.40 -9.10
N GLY A 60 -5.21 -24.62 -9.43
CA GLY A 60 -4.05 -24.85 -10.33
C GLY A 60 -2.68 -24.91 -9.65
N CYS A 61 -2.62 -24.86 -8.32
CA CYS A 61 -1.39 -25.06 -7.55
C CYS A 61 -1.70 -26.03 -6.41
N SER A 62 -1.17 -27.26 -6.45
CA SER A 62 -1.41 -28.29 -5.45
C SER A 62 -0.24 -28.41 -4.48
N ALA A 63 -0.53 -28.83 -3.24
CA ALA A 63 0.49 -29.17 -2.26
C ALA A 63 1.51 -30.17 -2.84
N GLY A 64 2.79 -29.99 -2.51
CA GLY A 64 3.92 -30.78 -3.00
C GLY A 64 4.54 -30.28 -4.32
N THR A 65 3.81 -29.48 -5.11
CA THR A 65 4.30 -28.93 -6.38
C THR A 65 5.54 -28.06 -6.14
N LEU A 66 6.60 -28.28 -6.91
CA LEU A 66 7.77 -27.41 -6.91
C LEU A 66 7.47 -26.18 -7.76
N VAL A 67 7.65 -24.99 -7.20
CA VAL A 67 7.31 -23.73 -7.85
C VAL A 67 8.44 -22.71 -7.74
N ALA A 68 8.56 -21.85 -8.75
CA ALA A 68 9.29 -20.60 -8.68
C ALA A 68 8.33 -19.47 -8.34
N CYS A 69 8.78 -18.55 -7.50
CA CYS A 69 7.98 -17.47 -6.95
C CYS A 69 8.62 -16.12 -7.24
N ALA A 70 7.79 -15.12 -7.51
CA ALA A 70 8.18 -13.74 -7.74
C ALA A 70 7.46 -12.77 -6.79
N GLY A 71 7.91 -11.52 -6.76
CA GLY A 71 7.20 -10.42 -6.11
C GLY A 71 7.91 -9.88 -4.87
N ALA A 72 8.22 -8.59 -4.91
CA ALA A 72 8.79 -7.89 -3.75
C ALA A 72 7.78 -7.85 -2.59
N GLY A 73 8.18 -8.37 -1.44
CA GLY A 73 7.31 -8.51 -0.28
C GLY A 73 6.36 -9.71 -0.30
N TYR A 74 6.53 -10.61 -1.28
CA TYR A 74 5.87 -11.92 -1.37
C TYR A 74 6.91 -13.04 -1.44
N ALA A 75 7.72 -13.09 -2.51
CA ALA A 75 8.85 -14.01 -2.69
C ALA A 75 10.11 -13.58 -1.90
N SER A 76 9.93 -13.32 -0.61
CA SER A 76 10.99 -12.88 0.29
C SER A 76 11.85 -14.06 0.78
N HIS A 77 13.05 -13.75 1.29
CA HIS A 77 13.92 -14.76 1.88
C HIS A 77 13.37 -15.18 3.25
N ALA A 78 12.65 -16.30 3.28
CA ALA A 78 12.11 -16.94 4.47
C ALA A 78 11.92 -18.44 4.22
N GLU A 79 11.84 -19.23 5.28
CA GLU A 79 11.54 -20.67 5.20
C GLU A 79 10.13 -20.93 4.66
N GLU A 80 9.18 -20.05 5.03
CA GLU A 80 7.80 -20.08 4.57
C GLU A 80 7.36 -18.70 4.09
N ILE A 81 6.64 -18.67 2.97
CA ILE A 81 6.12 -17.45 2.36
C ILE A 81 4.72 -17.69 1.79
N VAL A 82 3.91 -16.64 1.75
CA VAL A 82 2.61 -16.64 1.08
C VAL A 82 2.75 -15.79 -0.18
N VAL A 83 2.54 -16.42 -1.34
CA VAL A 83 2.72 -15.79 -2.65
C VAL A 83 1.40 -15.86 -3.43
N PRO A 84 0.92 -14.73 -3.98
CA PRO A 84 -0.27 -14.74 -4.82
C PRO A 84 -0.12 -15.61 -6.06
N ARG A 85 -1.21 -16.23 -6.52
CA ARG A 85 -1.19 -17.25 -7.58
C ARG A 85 -0.53 -16.83 -8.89
N ASN A 86 -0.68 -15.57 -9.29
CA ASN A 86 -0.14 -15.07 -10.56
C ASN A 86 1.39 -14.85 -10.48
N LEU A 87 1.96 -14.84 -9.28
CA LEU A 87 3.39 -14.70 -9.04
C LEU A 87 4.10 -16.05 -8.82
N VAL A 88 3.41 -17.16 -9.10
CA VAL A 88 3.89 -18.52 -8.90
C VAL A 88 3.80 -19.29 -10.21
N VAL A 89 4.86 -20.03 -10.55
CA VAL A 89 4.90 -20.90 -11.73
C VAL A 89 5.48 -22.26 -11.36
N PRO A 90 4.86 -23.38 -11.77
CA PRO A 90 5.45 -24.71 -11.62
C PRO A 90 6.84 -24.80 -12.25
N VAL A 91 7.79 -25.40 -11.53
CA VAL A 91 9.13 -25.65 -12.05
C VAL A 91 9.07 -26.82 -13.03
N PRO A 92 9.66 -26.71 -14.24
CA PRO A 92 9.74 -27.82 -15.19
C PRO A 92 10.40 -29.06 -14.59
N ASP A 93 9.96 -30.24 -15.02
CA ASP A 93 10.49 -31.51 -14.52
C ASP A 93 12.00 -31.61 -14.72
N GLY A 94 12.70 -32.03 -13.67
CA GLY A 94 14.16 -32.20 -13.67
C GLY A 94 14.98 -30.93 -13.45
N LEU A 95 14.37 -29.73 -13.46
CA LEU A 95 15.10 -28.49 -13.20
C LEU A 95 15.45 -28.35 -11.71
N PRO A 96 16.75 -28.18 -11.33
CA PRO A 96 17.12 -28.02 -9.93
C PRO A 96 16.50 -26.76 -9.29
N VAL A 97 16.03 -26.91 -8.05
CA VAL A 97 15.34 -25.82 -7.31
C VAL A 97 16.19 -24.54 -7.20
N GLU A 98 17.50 -24.67 -7.05
CA GLU A 98 18.41 -23.52 -6.97
C GLU A 98 18.45 -22.71 -8.28
N GLN A 99 18.27 -23.36 -9.43
CA GLN A 99 18.18 -22.67 -10.72
C GLN A 99 16.80 -22.04 -10.90
N ALA A 100 15.74 -22.71 -10.45
CA ALA A 100 14.39 -22.15 -10.46
C ALA A 100 14.27 -20.85 -9.64
N ALA A 101 15.06 -20.69 -8.58
CA ALA A 101 15.11 -19.46 -7.77
C ALA A 101 15.55 -18.21 -8.58
N PHE A 102 16.22 -18.40 -9.74
CA PHE A 102 16.56 -17.30 -10.66
C PHE A 102 15.39 -16.85 -11.52
N GLY A 103 14.24 -17.52 -11.44
CA GLY A 103 13.08 -17.30 -12.29
C GLY A 103 12.71 -15.82 -12.45
N THR A 104 12.61 -15.07 -11.34
CA THR A 104 12.27 -13.64 -11.38
C THR A 104 13.37 -12.80 -12.06
N LEU A 105 14.64 -13.11 -11.82
CA LEU A 105 15.77 -12.39 -12.43
C LEU A 105 15.82 -12.63 -13.94
N GLY A 106 15.61 -13.88 -14.34
CA GLY A 106 15.45 -14.28 -15.72
C GLY A 106 14.26 -13.64 -16.41
N ALA A 107 13.12 -13.55 -15.73
CA ALA A 107 11.93 -12.85 -16.23
C ALA A 107 12.17 -11.36 -16.47
N ILE A 108 12.98 -10.69 -15.63
CA ILE A 108 13.39 -9.28 -15.83
C ILE A 108 14.26 -9.16 -17.08
N ALA A 109 15.26 -10.02 -17.24
CA ALA A 109 16.12 -10.04 -18.42
C ALA A 109 15.31 -10.32 -19.70
N LEU A 110 14.42 -11.31 -19.66
CA LEU A 110 13.55 -11.70 -20.76
C LEU A 110 12.57 -10.58 -21.14
N GLN A 111 12.01 -9.86 -20.18
CA GLN A 111 11.14 -8.72 -20.47
C GLN A 111 11.89 -7.64 -21.24
N GLY A 112 13.15 -7.36 -20.86
CA GLY A 112 14.02 -6.45 -21.61
C GLY A 112 14.18 -6.86 -23.07
N VAL A 113 14.46 -8.15 -23.31
CA VAL A 113 14.55 -8.71 -24.67
C VAL A 113 13.22 -8.64 -25.41
N ARG A 114 12.10 -8.96 -24.77
CA ARG A 114 10.76 -8.92 -25.40
C ARG A 114 10.37 -7.52 -25.87
N ILE A 115 10.65 -6.48 -25.07
CA ILE A 115 10.34 -5.11 -25.49
C ILE A 115 11.37 -4.55 -26.47
N LEU A 116 12.57 -5.12 -26.53
CA LEU A 116 13.54 -4.80 -27.58
C LEU A 116 13.05 -5.28 -28.95
N LYS A 117 12.26 -6.36 -28.97
CA LYS A 117 11.74 -7.01 -30.18
C LYS A 117 12.87 -7.33 -31.17
N PRO A 118 13.87 -8.12 -30.76
CA PRO A 118 14.96 -8.49 -31.65
C PRO A 118 14.44 -9.35 -32.81
N GLU A 119 15.08 -9.19 -33.96
CA GLU A 119 14.86 -10.03 -35.13
C GLU A 119 16.05 -10.98 -35.34
N LEU A 120 15.78 -12.09 -36.04
CA LEU A 120 16.78 -13.11 -36.33
C LEU A 120 17.95 -12.49 -37.12
N GLY A 121 19.17 -12.64 -36.60
CA GLY A 121 20.39 -12.12 -37.24
C GLY A 121 20.80 -10.70 -36.85
N GLU A 122 19.96 -9.95 -36.12
CA GLU A 122 20.34 -8.62 -35.63
C GLU A 122 21.54 -8.66 -34.68
N ILE A 123 22.34 -7.60 -34.71
CA ILE A 123 23.47 -7.38 -33.80
C ILE A 123 22.98 -6.57 -32.59
N VAL A 124 23.04 -7.18 -31.41
CA VAL A 124 22.57 -6.57 -30.17
C VAL A 124 23.72 -6.41 -29.18
N ALA A 125 23.95 -5.19 -28.71
CA ALA A 125 24.92 -4.92 -27.63
C ALA A 125 24.26 -5.02 -26.25
N VAL A 126 24.92 -5.67 -25.29
CA VAL A 126 24.53 -5.69 -23.87
C VAL A 126 25.52 -4.84 -23.08
N VAL A 127 25.05 -3.71 -22.54
CA VAL A 127 25.86 -2.78 -21.73
C VAL A 127 25.63 -3.07 -20.25
N GLY A 128 26.68 -3.56 -19.59
CA GLY A 128 26.66 -4.18 -18.27
C GLY A 128 26.46 -5.69 -18.39
N LEU A 129 27.44 -6.48 -17.96
CA LEU A 129 27.43 -7.95 -17.96
C LEU A 129 27.40 -8.47 -16.52
N GLY A 130 26.63 -7.80 -15.66
CA GLY A 130 26.21 -8.36 -14.39
C GLY A 130 25.23 -9.52 -14.59
N LEU A 131 24.55 -9.93 -13.52
CA LEU A 131 23.66 -11.09 -13.58
C LEU A 131 22.55 -10.98 -14.65
N LEU A 132 21.87 -9.83 -14.72
CA LEU A 132 20.85 -9.60 -15.75
C LEU A 132 21.44 -9.55 -17.16
N GLY A 133 22.61 -8.92 -17.32
CA GLY A 133 23.29 -8.83 -18.62
C GLY A 133 23.70 -10.20 -19.17
N LEU A 134 24.29 -11.05 -18.35
CA LEU A 134 24.70 -12.40 -18.75
C LEU A 134 23.50 -13.32 -19.04
N LEU A 135 22.37 -13.14 -18.32
CA LEU A 135 21.12 -13.81 -18.68
C LEU A 135 20.59 -13.30 -20.02
N SER A 136 20.62 -11.97 -20.25
CA SER A 136 20.21 -11.38 -21.51
C SER A 136 21.05 -11.82 -22.70
N VAL A 137 22.37 -11.98 -22.55
CA VAL A 137 23.26 -12.51 -23.61
C VAL A 137 22.74 -13.88 -24.08
N GLN A 138 22.50 -14.79 -23.15
CA GLN A 138 22.01 -16.14 -23.45
C GLN A 138 20.63 -16.13 -24.12
N ILE A 139 19.71 -15.30 -23.61
CA ILE A 139 18.35 -15.17 -24.17
C ILE A 139 18.40 -14.59 -25.59
N LEU A 140 19.24 -13.57 -25.84
CA LEU A 140 19.41 -12.99 -27.17
C LEU A 140 20.03 -13.99 -28.16
N ARG A 141 21.00 -14.80 -27.71
CA ARG A 141 21.54 -15.91 -28.51
C ARG A 141 20.49 -16.96 -28.83
N ALA A 142 19.65 -17.33 -27.87
CA ALA A 142 18.52 -18.23 -28.08
C ALA A 142 17.45 -17.63 -29.03
N ALA A 143 17.34 -16.31 -29.10
CA ALA A 143 16.49 -15.60 -30.06
C ALA A 143 17.11 -15.48 -31.46
N GLY A 144 18.35 -15.95 -31.66
CA GLY A 144 19.04 -15.95 -32.94
C GLY A 144 19.78 -14.65 -33.27
N CYS A 145 20.04 -13.79 -32.27
CA CYS A 145 20.82 -12.58 -32.45
C CYS A 145 22.34 -12.86 -32.44
N ARG A 146 23.09 -11.96 -33.07
CA ARG A 146 24.53 -11.80 -32.82
C ARG A 146 24.68 -10.86 -31.63
N VAL A 147 25.42 -11.26 -30.61
CA VAL A 147 25.45 -10.52 -29.34
C VAL A 147 26.84 -10.00 -29.07
N LEU A 148 26.95 -8.71 -28.78
CA LEU A 148 28.17 -8.05 -28.32
C LEU A 148 27.98 -7.60 -26.86
N GLY A 149 29.05 -7.51 -26.08
CA GLY A 149 28.95 -7.21 -24.65
C GLY A 149 29.99 -6.22 -24.15
N THR A 150 29.67 -5.53 -23.05
CA THR A 150 30.69 -4.78 -22.31
C THR A 150 30.39 -4.67 -20.81
N ASP A 151 31.43 -4.74 -19.99
CA ASP A 151 31.37 -4.56 -18.53
C ASP A 151 32.68 -3.94 -18.02
N MET A 152 32.73 -3.59 -16.74
CA MET A 152 33.98 -3.15 -16.10
C MET A 152 34.87 -4.35 -15.74
N SER A 153 34.29 -5.55 -15.60
CA SER A 153 35.00 -6.78 -15.24
C SER A 153 35.40 -7.60 -16.47
N ALA A 154 36.69 -7.86 -16.62
CA ALA A 154 37.23 -8.75 -17.65
C ALA A 154 36.68 -10.18 -17.54
N GLU A 155 36.48 -10.68 -16.32
CA GLU A 155 35.92 -12.01 -16.08
C GLU A 155 34.48 -12.12 -16.56
N ARG A 156 33.67 -11.06 -16.39
CA ARG A 156 32.29 -11.02 -16.90
C ARG A 156 32.24 -10.91 -18.41
N ALA A 157 33.17 -10.18 -19.03
CA ALA A 157 33.33 -10.14 -20.48
C ALA A 157 33.65 -11.55 -21.02
N ALA A 158 34.67 -12.22 -20.46
CA ALA A 158 35.02 -13.59 -20.84
C ALA A 158 33.85 -14.59 -20.61
N LEU A 159 33.09 -14.41 -19.52
CA LEU A 159 31.91 -15.24 -19.26
C LEU A 159 30.79 -14.99 -20.28
N ALA A 160 30.59 -13.77 -20.75
CA ALA A 160 29.62 -13.47 -21.82
C ALA A 160 29.98 -14.17 -23.13
N GLU A 161 31.27 -14.22 -23.49
CA GLU A 161 31.73 -14.95 -24.69
C GLU A 161 31.50 -16.46 -24.55
N ARG A 162 31.75 -17.04 -23.37
CA ARG A 162 31.39 -18.45 -23.09
C ARG A 162 29.89 -18.72 -23.22
N PHE A 163 29.06 -17.73 -22.91
CA PHE A 163 27.60 -17.78 -23.08
C PHE A 163 27.13 -17.42 -24.50
N GLY A 164 28.07 -17.25 -25.44
CA GLY A 164 27.79 -17.11 -26.86
C GLY A 164 27.80 -15.68 -27.38
N ALA A 165 28.21 -14.68 -26.60
CA ALA A 165 28.55 -13.37 -27.18
C ALA A 165 29.70 -13.55 -28.19
N GLU A 166 29.59 -12.88 -29.33
CA GLU A 166 30.59 -12.91 -30.41
C GLU A 166 31.88 -12.19 -29.98
N ALA A 167 31.73 -11.11 -29.20
CA ALA A 167 32.83 -10.44 -28.52
C ALA A 167 32.31 -9.70 -27.29
N ALA A 168 33.13 -9.60 -26.25
CA ALA A 168 32.86 -8.73 -25.10
C ALA A 168 34.11 -8.01 -24.60
N TRP A 169 33.98 -6.72 -24.28
CA TRP A 169 35.12 -5.88 -23.91
C TRP A 169 34.98 -5.22 -22.54
N THR A 170 36.12 -4.97 -21.91
CA THR A 170 36.21 -4.11 -20.73
C THR A 170 36.10 -2.63 -21.10
N HIS A 171 35.72 -1.78 -20.16
CA HIS A 171 35.69 -0.33 -20.39
C HIS A 171 37.11 0.29 -20.40
N ASP A 172 37.77 0.32 -21.54
CA ASP A 172 38.78 1.31 -21.91
C ASP A 172 38.08 2.43 -22.71
N ARG A 173 37.95 3.62 -22.10
CA ARG A 173 37.05 4.66 -22.66
C ARG A 173 37.48 5.23 -24.01
N GLU A 174 38.75 5.09 -24.39
CA GLU A 174 39.29 5.76 -25.58
C GLU A 174 39.00 5.00 -26.89
N ASP A 175 38.69 3.71 -26.84
CA ASP A 175 38.48 2.86 -28.03
C ASP A 175 37.22 1.98 -27.98
N LEU A 176 36.51 1.87 -26.84
CA LEU A 176 35.34 1.00 -26.74
C LEU A 176 34.26 1.23 -27.81
N PRO A 177 33.76 2.45 -28.09
CA PRO A 177 32.79 2.66 -29.16
C PRO A 177 33.33 2.25 -30.54
N GLN A 178 34.62 2.49 -30.79
CA GLN A 178 35.26 2.13 -32.05
C GLN A 178 35.28 0.61 -32.25
N ARG A 179 35.51 -0.18 -31.19
CA ARG A 179 35.45 -1.66 -31.29
C ARG A 179 34.07 -2.18 -31.71
N PHE A 180 32.99 -1.59 -31.20
CA PHE A 180 31.64 -1.93 -31.67
C PHE A 180 31.46 -1.55 -33.14
N LEU A 181 31.96 -0.39 -33.56
CA LEU A 181 31.92 0.04 -34.96
C LEU A 181 32.71 -0.90 -35.87
N ASP A 182 33.91 -1.31 -35.47
CA ASP A 182 34.77 -2.19 -36.28
C ASP A 182 34.08 -3.53 -36.55
N VAL A 183 33.47 -4.16 -35.53
CA VAL A 183 32.73 -5.43 -35.66
C VAL A 183 31.43 -5.27 -36.46
N THR A 184 30.89 -4.05 -36.51
CA THR A 184 29.67 -3.71 -37.25
C THR A 184 29.95 -3.01 -38.58
N ASN A 185 31.20 -3.05 -39.09
CA ASN A 185 31.62 -2.39 -40.34
C ASN A 185 31.28 -0.88 -40.40
N GLY A 186 31.37 -0.20 -39.27
CA GLY A 186 31.09 1.22 -39.12
C GLY A 186 29.61 1.59 -39.00
N TYR A 187 28.69 0.62 -39.09
CA TYR A 187 27.26 0.89 -39.04
C TYR A 187 26.73 1.12 -37.61
N GLY A 188 27.34 0.49 -36.61
CA GLY A 188 26.78 0.39 -35.26
C GLY A 188 25.83 -0.80 -35.11
N VAL A 189 25.41 -1.07 -33.88
CA VAL A 189 24.53 -2.19 -33.54
C VAL A 189 23.06 -1.84 -33.79
N ASP A 190 22.25 -2.84 -34.19
CA ASP A 190 20.80 -2.69 -34.39
C ASP A 190 20.08 -2.27 -33.10
N ALA A 191 20.59 -2.79 -31.98
CA ALA A 191 19.96 -2.62 -30.69
C ALA A 191 20.97 -2.62 -29.54
N VAL A 192 20.64 -1.91 -28.47
CA VAL A 192 21.37 -1.89 -27.21
C VAL A 192 20.45 -2.23 -26.05
N LEU A 193 20.85 -3.18 -25.22
CA LEU A 193 20.20 -3.52 -23.96
C LEU A 193 21.07 -3.05 -22.79
N VAL A 194 20.65 -2.00 -22.10
CA VAL A 194 21.36 -1.43 -20.97
C VAL A 194 20.91 -2.14 -19.69
N THR A 195 21.75 -3.00 -19.15
CA THR A 195 21.51 -3.73 -17.88
C THR A 195 22.42 -3.27 -16.73
N ALA A 196 23.33 -2.33 -17.01
CA ALA A 196 24.24 -1.72 -16.05
C ALA A 196 23.50 -1.09 -14.84
N SER A 197 24.20 -1.02 -13.70
CA SER A 197 23.76 -0.26 -12.54
C SER A 197 24.82 0.80 -12.23
N SER A 198 24.53 2.05 -12.57
CA SER A 198 25.47 3.17 -12.40
C SER A 198 24.74 4.44 -11.95
N PRO A 199 25.31 5.25 -11.04
CA PRO A 199 24.77 6.57 -10.73
C PRO A 199 25.00 7.60 -11.86
N ASP A 200 25.87 7.32 -12.83
CA ASP A 200 26.18 8.20 -13.96
C ASP A 200 25.38 7.86 -15.24
N ASN A 201 25.51 8.73 -16.25
CA ASN A 201 24.85 8.59 -17.55
C ASN A 201 25.72 7.87 -18.61
N GLY A 202 26.90 7.37 -18.22
CA GLY A 202 27.87 6.76 -19.14
C GLY A 202 27.28 5.63 -20.00
N PRO A 203 26.50 4.69 -19.42
CA PRO A 203 25.85 3.63 -20.18
C PRO A 203 24.90 4.14 -21.27
N MET A 204 24.22 5.27 -21.04
CA MET A 204 23.31 5.86 -22.03
C MET A 204 24.09 6.59 -23.14
N VAL A 205 25.20 7.24 -22.81
CA VAL A 205 26.08 7.85 -23.82
C VAL A 205 26.64 6.76 -24.74
N LEU A 206 27.23 5.71 -24.16
CA LEU A 206 27.75 4.58 -24.90
C LEU A 206 26.69 3.92 -25.78
N ALA A 207 25.48 3.72 -25.26
CA ALA A 207 24.37 3.16 -26.04
C ALA A 207 24.05 4.01 -27.28
N GLY A 208 24.08 5.34 -27.16
CA GLY A 208 23.89 6.24 -28.29
C GLY A 208 25.06 6.17 -29.30
N ASP A 209 26.30 6.11 -28.81
CA ASP A 209 27.50 6.09 -29.64
C ASP A 209 27.57 4.83 -30.51
N ILE A 210 27.28 3.66 -29.92
CA ILE A 210 27.39 2.36 -30.60
C ILE A 210 26.17 2.00 -31.44
N SER A 211 25.02 2.66 -31.24
CA SER A 211 23.81 2.38 -32.01
C SER A 211 23.95 2.83 -33.47
N ARG A 212 23.37 2.06 -34.39
CA ARG A 212 23.18 2.52 -35.77
C ARG A 212 22.10 3.59 -35.90
N ASP A 213 22.02 4.20 -37.09
CA ASP A 213 20.87 4.99 -37.50
C ASP A 213 19.56 4.16 -37.41
N ARG A 214 18.53 4.73 -36.78
CA ARG A 214 17.25 4.10 -36.43
C ARG A 214 17.40 2.84 -35.56
N GLY A 215 18.41 2.82 -34.70
CA GLY A 215 18.63 1.78 -33.70
C GLY A 215 17.70 1.88 -32.50
N ARG A 216 17.65 0.80 -31.69
CA ARG A 216 16.77 0.71 -30.51
C ARG A 216 17.58 0.57 -29.22
N VAL A 217 17.25 1.34 -28.19
CA VAL A 217 17.87 1.27 -26.87
C VAL A 217 16.82 0.88 -25.83
N VAL A 218 17.02 -0.24 -25.14
CA VAL A 218 16.18 -0.68 -24.04
C VAL A 218 16.93 -0.59 -22.72
N VAL A 219 16.35 0.11 -21.75
CA VAL A 219 16.93 0.27 -20.42
C VAL A 219 16.23 -0.67 -19.44
N VAL A 220 17.00 -1.62 -18.90
CA VAL A 220 16.59 -2.58 -17.84
C VAL A 220 17.25 -2.22 -16.50
N GLY A 221 18.50 -1.79 -16.56
CA GLY A 221 19.33 -1.49 -15.40
C GLY A 221 18.99 -0.16 -14.71
N SER A 222 19.60 0.06 -13.55
CA SER A 222 19.43 1.28 -12.76
C SER A 222 20.50 2.30 -13.13
N VAL A 223 20.26 3.07 -14.18
CA VAL A 223 21.16 4.13 -14.68
C VAL A 223 20.50 5.50 -14.64
N LYS A 224 21.29 6.57 -14.74
CA LYS A 224 20.76 7.88 -15.09
C LYS A 224 20.22 7.81 -16.53
N THR A 225 19.02 8.32 -16.77
CA THR A 225 18.34 8.26 -18.07
C THR A 225 18.25 9.65 -18.71
N GLU A 226 19.41 10.27 -18.95
CA GLU A 226 19.53 11.52 -19.70
C GLU A 226 19.99 11.23 -21.13
N PHE A 227 19.48 11.99 -22.09
CA PHE A 227 19.79 11.80 -23.50
C PHE A 227 20.60 12.99 -24.01
N ASP A 228 21.72 12.72 -24.66
CA ASP A 228 22.33 13.72 -25.51
C ASP A 228 21.42 13.91 -26.73
N ARG A 229 20.80 15.09 -26.82
CA ARG A 229 19.84 15.39 -27.87
C ARG A 229 20.45 15.23 -29.24
N ASN A 230 21.67 15.70 -29.47
CA ASN A 230 22.27 15.65 -30.80
C ASN A 230 22.57 14.22 -31.21
N LEU A 231 23.14 13.42 -30.30
CA LEU A 231 23.48 12.02 -30.58
C LEU A 231 22.23 11.18 -30.90
N TYR A 232 21.20 11.28 -30.05
CA TYR A 232 19.99 10.47 -30.20
C TYR A 232 19.08 10.96 -31.33
N TYR A 233 18.99 12.28 -31.54
CA TYR A 233 18.18 12.88 -32.60
C TYR A 233 18.77 12.60 -33.99
N ASN A 234 20.09 12.76 -34.15
CA ASN A 234 20.73 12.61 -35.46
C ASN A 234 20.67 11.17 -35.99
N LYS A 235 20.55 10.19 -35.08
CA LYS A 235 20.40 8.76 -35.42
C LYS A 235 18.95 8.28 -35.31
N GLU A 236 17.98 9.15 -35.02
CA GLU A 236 16.57 8.77 -34.86
C GLU A 236 16.37 7.56 -33.91
N LEU A 237 17.06 7.54 -32.77
CA LEU A 237 17.06 6.37 -31.87
C LEU A 237 15.73 6.23 -31.12
N GLU A 238 15.21 5.00 -31.05
CA GLU A 238 14.09 4.66 -30.19
C GLU A 238 14.57 4.23 -28.80
N VAL A 239 14.05 4.86 -27.74
CA VAL A 239 14.38 4.48 -26.36
C VAL A 239 13.15 3.93 -25.64
N ARG A 240 13.29 2.76 -25.00
CA ARG A 240 12.24 2.14 -24.17
C ARG A 240 12.76 1.80 -22.78
N LEU A 241 11.90 1.98 -21.76
CA LEU A 241 12.16 1.57 -20.39
C LEU A 241 11.48 0.23 -20.09
N SER A 242 12.25 -0.75 -19.64
CA SER A 242 11.72 -2.06 -19.26
C SER A 242 11.07 -2.01 -17.88
N ARG A 243 9.79 -2.39 -17.81
CA ARG A 243 9.07 -2.53 -16.55
C ARG A 243 9.36 -3.89 -15.92
N SER A 244 10.44 -3.98 -15.14
CA SER A 244 10.77 -5.17 -14.32
C SER A 244 10.56 -6.47 -15.12
N TYR A 245 9.81 -7.44 -14.60
CA TYR A 245 9.47 -8.70 -15.27
C TYR A 245 8.16 -8.66 -16.08
N GLY A 246 7.62 -7.48 -16.39
CA GLY A 246 6.60 -7.29 -17.45
C GLY A 246 5.20 -6.83 -17.01
N PRO A 247 4.21 -6.91 -17.92
CA PRO A 247 2.80 -6.63 -17.64
C PRO A 247 2.26 -7.45 -16.46
N GLY A 248 1.40 -6.85 -15.63
CA GLY A 248 1.00 -7.39 -14.32
C GLY A 248 1.70 -6.67 -13.18
N ARG A 249 2.97 -6.31 -13.37
CA ARG A 249 3.75 -5.61 -12.34
C ARG A 249 3.13 -4.24 -12.01
N TYR A 250 2.95 -3.99 -10.72
CA TYR A 250 2.31 -2.79 -10.17
C TYR A 250 0.79 -2.71 -10.42
N ASP A 251 0.14 -3.80 -10.83
CA ASP A 251 -1.31 -3.91 -10.90
C ASP A 251 -1.81 -4.84 -9.79
N PRO A 252 -2.33 -4.31 -8.66
CA PRO A 252 -2.84 -5.13 -7.56
C PRO A 252 -3.97 -6.08 -7.97
N ARG A 253 -4.71 -5.78 -9.04
CA ARG A 253 -5.70 -6.71 -9.59
C ARG A 253 -5.05 -8.00 -10.06
N PHE A 254 -3.90 -7.87 -10.72
CA PHE A 254 -3.15 -8.98 -11.23
C PHE A 254 -2.31 -9.65 -10.13
N GLU A 255 -1.45 -8.88 -9.46
CA GLU A 255 -0.50 -9.38 -8.47
C GLU A 255 -1.20 -9.90 -7.21
N GLU A 256 -2.22 -9.22 -6.69
CA GLU A 256 -2.80 -9.55 -5.37
C GLU A 256 -4.16 -10.25 -5.50
N ARG A 257 -5.00 -9.84 -6.45
CA ARG A 257 -6.36 -10.39 -6.64
C ARG A 257 -6.43 -11.54 -7.64
N GLY A 258 -5.30 -11.90 -8.25
CA GLY A 258 -5.21 -13.02 -9.18
C GLY A 258 -5.99 -12.82 -10.49
N GLN A 259 -6.47 -11.61 -10.80
CA GLN A 259 -7.15 -11.34 -12.07
C GLN A 259 -6.15 -11.49 -13.22
N VAL A 260 -6.57 -12.09 -14.33
CA VAL A 260 -5.70 -12.29 -15.50
C VAL A 260 -6.13 -11.35 -16.62
N TYR A 261 -5.17 -10.88 -17.41
CA TYR A 261 -5.50 -10.12 -18.60
C TYR A 261 -6.08 -11.04 -19.69
N PRO A 262 -6.95 -10.52 -20.57
CA PRO A 262 -7.34 -11.23 -21.78
C PRO A 262 -6.10 -11.60 -22.61
N ARG A 263 -5.85 -12.92 -22.77
CA ARG A 263 -4.62 -13.45 -23.38
C ARG A 263 -4.35 -12.95 -24.80
N GLY A 264 -5.40 -12.62 -25.56
CA GLY A 264 -5.29 -12.05 -26.91
C GLY A 264 -4.74 -10.61 -26.93
N TYR A 265 -4.88 -9.87 -25.83
CA TYR A 265 -4.41 -8.48 -25.71
C TYR A 265 -3.07 -8.39 -24.98
N VAL A 266 -2.87 -9.22 -23.96
CA VAL A 266 -1.62 -9.28 -23.19
C VAL A 266 -1.13 -10.72 -23.16
N ARG A 267 -0.28 -11.06 -24.14
CA ARG A 267 0.24 -12.42 -24.31
C ARG A 267 1.27 -12.82 -23.26
N PHE A 268 2.05 -11.86 -22.78
CA PHE A 268 3.25 -12.06 -22.00
C PHE A 268 3.19 -11.23 -20.72
N THR A 269 2.55 -11.76 -19.68
CA THR A 269 2.59 -11.17 -18.34
C THR A 269 3.87 -11.58 -17.61
N GLU A 270 4.05 -11.06 -16.41
CA GLU A 270 5.07 -11.53 -15.47
C GLU A 270 5.06 -13.04 -15.24
N THR A 271 3.87 -13.66 -15.18
CA THR A 271 3.73 -15.12 -15.06
C THR A 271 4.28 -15.83 -16.29
N GLU A 272 3.97 -15.36 -17.49
CA GLU A 272 4.49 -15.96 -18.72
C GLU A 272 5.97 -15.66 -18.99
N ASN A 273 6.48 -14.51 -18.52
CA ASN A 273 7.92 -14.24 -18.53
C ASN A 273 8.65 -15.23 -17.62
N LEU A 274 8.14 -15.43 -16.39
CA LEU A 274 8.68 -16.38 -15.43
C LEU A 274 8.68 -17.80 -15.99
N ARG A 275 7.54 -18.27 -16.52
CA ARG A 275 7.43 -19.60 -17.14
C ARG A 275 8.39 -19.79 -18.30
N CYS A 276 8.36 -18.87 -19.27
CA CYS A 276 9.21 -18.95 -20.45
C CYS A 276 10.70 -18.96 -20.09
N PHE A 277 11.11 -18.23 -19.06
CA PHE A 277 12.49 -18.28 -18.61
C PHE A 277 12.85 -19.66 -18.05
N LEU A 278 12.01 -20.24 -17.20
CA LEU A 278 12.26 -21.58 -16.65
C LEU A 278 12.33 -22.64 -17.77
N ASP A 279 11.46 -22.53 -18.78
CA ASP A 279 11.48 -23.40 -19.96
C ASP A 279 12.83 -23.29 -20.70
N LEU A 280 13.36 -22.07 -20.90
CA LEU A 280 14.67 -21.86 -21.53
C LEU A 280 15.83 -22.49 -20.73
N VAL A 281 15.75 -22.46 -19.39
CA VAL A 281 16.75 -23.12 -18.54
C VAL A 281 16.64 -24.65 -18.63
N ALA A 282 15.41 -25.17 -18.58
CA ALA A 282 15.15 -26.61 -18.70
C ALA A 282 15.56 -27.17 -20.08
N GLU A 283 15.39 -26.39 -21.15
CA GLU A 283 15.86 -26.71 -22.51
C GLU A 283 17.38 -26.57 -22.69
N GLY A 284 18.11 -26.10 -21.67
CA GLY A 284 19.56 -25.88 -21.74
C GLY A 284 19.98 -24.68 -22.60
N LYS A 285 19.04 -23.81 -22.99
CA LYS A 285 19.31 -22.57 -23.74
C LYS A 285 19.85 -21.45 -22.86
N VAL A 286 19.62 -21.54 -21.55
CA VAL A 286 20.18 -20.64 -20.54
C VAL A 286 20.80 -21.47 -19.42
N ASP A 287 22.11 -21.33 -19.25
CA ASP A 287 22.88 -21.90 -18.15
C ASP A 287 22.85 -20.95 -16.93
N VAL A 288 22.06 -21.35 -15.94
CA VAL A 288 22.01 -20.69 -14.63
C VAL A 288 23.04 -21.27 -13.68
N ALA A 289 23.44 -22.53 -13.83
CA ALA A 289 24.35 -23.19 -12.91
C ALA A 289 25.71 -22.48 -12.87
N SER A 290 26.23 -22.08 -14.04
CA SER A 290 27.49 -21.32 -14.15
C SER A 290 27.40 -19.88 -13.62
N LEU A 291 26.19 -19.36 -13.36
CA LEU A 291 25.98 -18.05 -12.76
C LEU A 291 25.98 -18.10 -11.22
N ILE A 292 25.77 -19.28 -10.62
CA ILE A 292 25.74 -19.45 -9.15
C ILE A 292 27.17 -19.56 -8.63
N THR A 293 27.71 -18.45 -8.11
CA THR A 293 29.08 -18.43 -7.58
C THR A 293 29.17 -18.74 -6.09
N HIS A 294 28.10 -18.46 -5.33
CA HIS A 294 28.08 -18.69 -3.89
C HIS A 294 26.77 -19.32 -3.43
N ARG A 295 26.87 -20.18 -2.43
CA ARG A 295 25.74 -20.77 -1.71
C ARG A 295 25.94 -20.54 -0.23
N PHE A 296 24.94 -19.97 0.43
CA PHE A 296 24.94 -19.78 1.87
C PHE A 296 23.69 -20.43 2.46
N PRO A 297 23.78 -21.15 3.59
CA PRO A 297 22.60 -21.46 4.40
C PRO A 297 21.90 -20.17 4.83
N ILE A 298 20.57 -20.19 4.97
CA ILE A 298 19.80 -19.01 5.41
C ILE A 298 20.29 -18.47 6.76
N ALA A 299 20.79 -19.34 7.65
CA ALA A 299 21.41 -18.95 8.91
C ALA A 299 22.63 -18.02 8.75
N GLU A 300 23.27 -18.01 7.57
CA GLU A 300 24.40 -17.18 7.22
C GLU A 300 24.04 -16.02 6.28
N ALA A 301 22.74 -15.67 6.16
CA ALA A 301 22.29 -14.63 5.24
C ALA A 301 23.01 -13.29 5.43
N LEU A 302 23.37 -12.91 6.66
CA LEU A 302 24.14 -11.68 6.91
C LEU A 302 25.51 -11.71 6.23
N ARG A 303 26.23 -12.85 6.28
CA ARG A 303 27.49 -13.04 5.57
C ARG A 303 27.30 -12.97 4.05
N ALA A 304 26.21 -13.56 3.54
CA ALA A 304 25.88 -13.48 2.12
C ALA A 304 25.71 -12.01 1.65
N TYR A 305 25.01 -11.19 2.44
CA TYR A 305 24.85 -9.77 2.17
C TYR A 305 26.16 -8.98 2.31
N GLU A 306 27.00 -9.31 3.28
CA GLU A 306 28.33 -8.71 3.44
C GLU A 306 29.25 -9.03 2.26
N THR A 307 29.25 -10.28 1.77
CA THR A 307 29.96 -10.68 0.55
C THR A 307 29.46 -9.87 -0.65
N LEU A 308 28.14 -9.75 -0.83
CA LEU A 308 27.55 -8.95 -1.91
C LEU A 308 27.94 -7.47 -1.83
N LEU A 309 27.91 -6.87 -0.64
CA LEU A 309 28.20 -5.45 -0.44
C LEU A 309 29.69 -5.13 -0.54
N SER A 310 30.56 -6.03 -0.08
CA SER A 310 32.01 -5.85 -0.12
C SER A 310 32.60 -6.13 -1.50
N GLY A 311 31.91 -6.92 -2.33
CA GLY A 311 32.42 -7.38 -3.62
C GLY A 311 33.60 -8.36 -3.51
N LYS A 312 34.02 -8.73 -2.30
CA LYS A 312 35.09 -9.71 -2.07
C LYS A 312 34.66 -11.07 -2.60
N GLY A 313 35.51 -11.72 -3.38
CA GLY A 313 35.19 -12.98 -4.05
C GLY A 313 34.32 -12.84 -5.31
N GLN A 314 34.13 -11.60 -5.81
CA GLN A 314 33.43 -11.30 -7.07
C GLN A 314 32.08 -12.04 -7.22
N PRO A 315 31.16 -11.89 -6.26
CA PRO A 315 29.87 -12.57 -6.33
C PRO A 315 29.08 -12.16 -7.57
N LEU A 316 28.47 -13.13 -8.24
CA LEU A 316 27.61 -12.93 -9.42
C LEU A 316 26.19 -13.37 -9.08
N GLY A 317 25.98 -14.67 -8.89
CA GLY A 317 24.76 -15.26 -8.33
C GLY A 317 25.02 -15.82 -6.94
N ILE A 318 24.21 -15.40 -5.97
CA ILE A 318 24.22 -15.93 -4.60
C ILE A 318 22.88 -16.62 -4.35
N VAL A 319 22.92 -17.90 -3.96
CA VAL A 319 21.74 -18.65 -3.56
C VAL A 319 21.73 -18.81 -2.03
N LEU A 320 20.61 -18.42 -1.41
CA LEU A 320 20.32 -18.79 -0.03
C LEU A 320 19.63 -20.14 -0.03
N THR A 321 20.18 -21.09 0.73
CA THR A 321 19.68 -22.45 0.87
C THR A 321 18.97 -22.61 2.20
N TYR A 322 17.94 -23.44 2.20
CA TYR A 322 17.11 -23.72 3.37
C TYR A 322 17.26 -25.20 3.72
N PRO A 323 17.24 -25.56 5.01
CA PRO A 323 17.32 -26.96 5.41
C PRO A 323 16.14 -27.75 4.83
N ASN A 324 16.42 -28.96 4.31
CA ASN A 324 15.42 -29.86 3.70
C ASN A 324 14.46 -30.51 4.73
N THR A 325 14.46 -30.06 5.97
CA THR A 325 13.65 -30.65 7.04
C THR A 325 12.26 -30.03 7.10
N SER A 326 11.27 -30.80 6.64
CA SER A 326 9.82 -30.57 6.77
C SER A 326 9.30 -30.69 8.21
N ALA A 327 10.11 -31.17 9.16
CA ALA A 327 9.74 -31.09 10.55
C ALA A 327 10.10 -29.69 11.04
N ALA A 328 9.16 -28.75 10.91
CA ALA A 328 9.14 -27.65 11.86
C ALA A 328 9.33 -28.28 13.24
N PRO A 329 10.27 -27.81 14.09
CA PRO A 329 10.19 -28.19 15.47
C PRO A 329 8.74 -27.91 15.87
N VAL A 330 8.03 -28.93 16.35
CA VAL A 330 6.79 -28.69 17.09
C VAL A 330 7.26 -27.91 18.30
N VAL A 331 7.33 -26.60 18.14
CA VAL A 331 7.38 -25.70 19.26
C VAL A 331 6.01 -25.90 19.86
N GLU A 332 5.94 -26.72 20.90
CA GLU A 332 4.88 -26.53 21.88
C GLU A 332 5.00 -25.06 22.27
N LEU A 333 4.14 -24.23 21.67
CA LEU A 333 3.96 -22.86 22.12
C LEU A 333 3.63 -23.02 23.58
N ALA A 334 4.60 -22.71 24.46
CA ALA A 334 4.42 -22.81 25.89
C ALA A 334 3.07 -22.19 26.19
N ALA A 335 2.14 -22.99 26.74
CA ALA A 335 0.75 -22.61 26.91
C ALA A 335 0.70 -21.16 27.35
N ARG A 336 0.12 -20.28 26.53
CA ARG A 336 0.17 -18.81 26.63
C ARG A 336 0.18 -18.40 28.10
N ARG A 337 1.36 -18.24 28.71
CA ARG A 337 1.44 -17.98 30.15
C ARG A 337 1.06 -16.53 30.32
N SER A 338 -0.16 -16.31 30.80
CA SER A 338 -0.67 -14.99 31.13
C SER A 338 0.32 -14.28 32.04
N ARG A 339 0.71 -13.04 31.70
CA ARG A 339 1.32 -12.17 32.70
C ARG A 339 0.26 -11.89 33.78
N PRO A 340 0.66 -11.80 35.07
CA PRO A 340 -0.25 -11.40 36.13
C PRO A 340 -0.97 -10.11 35.74
N HIS A 341 -2.29 -10.14 35.72
CA HIS A 341 -3.11 -9.00 35.36
C HIS A 341 -2.92 -7.89 36.40
N ALA A 342 -2.46 -6.71 35.98
CA ALA A 342 -2.43 -5.56 36.86
C ALA A 342 -3.88 -5.15 37.12
N SER A 343 -4.34 -5.27 38.38
CA SER A 343 -5.74 -5.02 38.74
C SER A 343 -6.25 -3.69 38.17
N GLY A 344 -7.27 -3.74 37.31
CA GLY A 344 -7.99 -2.56 36.81
C GLY A 344 -7.60 -2.06 35.41
N LYS A 345 -6.62 -2.66 34.72
CA LYS A 345 -6.34 -2.33 33.31
C LYS A 345 -7.07 -3.28 32.37
N LEU A 346 -7.66 -2.75 31.30
CA LEU A 346 -8.29 -3.56 30.26
C LEU A 346 -7.22 -4.20 29.38
N ARG A 347 -7.46 -5.45 28.96
CA ARG A 347 -6.64 -6.18 28.00
C ARG A 347 -7.16 -5.92 26.59
N VAL A 348 -6.31 -5.31 25.77
CA VAL A 348 -6.68 -4.83 24.44
C VAL A 348 -5.90 -5.58 23.38
N SER A 349 -6.64 -6.15 22.43
CA SER A 349 -6.08 -6.82 21.25
C SER A 349 -6.36 -6.02 19.98
N PHE A 350 -5.49 -6.17 18.98
CA PHE A 350 -5.53 -5.41 17.73
C PHE A 350 -5.70 -6.33 16.52
N VAL A 351 -6.75 -6.08 15.74
CA VAL A 351 -6.89 -6.60 14.38
C VAL A 351 -6.56 -5.46 13.42
N GLY A 352 -5.38 -5.54 12.79
CA GLY A 352 -4.82 -4.48 11.97
C GLY A 352 -4.03 -3.45 12.77
N ALA A 353 -2.72 -3.37 12.51
CA ALA A 353 -1.81 -2.39 13.11
C ALA A 353 -1.10 -1.56 12.03
N GLY A 354 -1.90 -0.96 11.15
CA GLY A 354 -1.41 -0.16 10.03
C GLY A 354 -0.71 1.14 10.45
N ALA A 355 -0.42 2.00 9.46
CA ALA A 355 0.25 3.29 9.72
C ALA A 355 -0.53 4.17 10.70
N PHE A 356 -1.86 4.24 10.55
CA PHE A 356 -2.72 5.03 11.44
C PHE A 356 -2.68 4.50 12.88
N ALA A 357 -2.99 3.22 13.09
CA ALA A 357 -2.95 2.58 14.41
C ALA A 357 -1.61 2.80 15.13
N ARG A 358 -0.48 2.61 14.44
CA ARG A 358 0.87 2.80 15.01
C ARG A 358 1.22 4.25 15.33
N SER A 359 0.64 5.21 14.63
CA SER A 359 0.96 6.64 14.79
C SER A 359 -0.01 7.40 15.70
N VAL A 360 -1.21 6.86 15.94
CA VAL A 360 -2.28 7.53 16.68
C VAL A 360 -2.86 6.66 17.80
N LEU A 361 -3.37 5.45 17.49
CA LEU A 361 -4.11 4.62 18.45
C LEU A 361 -3.19 4.01 19.52
N LEU A 362 -2.13 3.30 19.10
CA LEU A 362 -1.18 2.67 20.02
C LEU A 362 -0.53 3.69 20.98
N PRO A 363 -0.05 4.87 20.51
CA PRO A 363 0.42 5.91 21.42
C PRO A 363 -0.64 6.40 22.43
N SER A 364 -1.89 6.52 22.02
CA SER A 364 -2.98 7.02 22.87
C SER A 364 -3.47 5.98 23.89
N LEU A 365 -3.28 4.68 23.62
CA LEU A 365 -3.59 3.58 24.54
C LEU A 365 -2.42 3.23 25.47
N ASN A 366 -1.19 3.57 25.09
CA ASN A 366 0.01 3.18 25.83
C ASN A 366 -0.02 3.68 27.28
N GLY A 367 0.20 2.77 28.22
CA GLY A 367 0.14 3.03 29.66
C GLY A 367 -1.28 2.96 30.25
N LEU A 368 -2.33 3.14 29.44
CA LEU A 368 -3.72 3.05 29.89
C LEU A 368 -4.26 1.62 29.90
N VAL A 369 -3.70 0.73 29.08
CA VAL A 369 -4.17 -0.65 28.87
C VAL A 369 -3.01 -1.63 28.89
N ASP A 370 -3.34 -2.92 28.98
CA ASP A 370 -2.39 -4.00 28.76
C ASP A 370 -2.61 -4.57 27.35
N PHE A 371 -1.56 -4.56 26.52
CA PHE A 371 -1.66 -5.04 25.14
C PHE A 371 -1.55 -6.57 25.10
N ARG A 372 -2.58 -7.23 24.57
CA ARG A 372 -2.73 -8.70 24.63
C ARG A 372 -2.26 -9.37 23.34
N LEU A 373 -3.07 -9.34 22.29
CA LEU A 373 -2.76 -9.95 20.99
C LEU A 373 -2.72 -8.92 19.88
N VAL A 374 -1.88 -9.14 18.88
CA VAL A 374 -1.90 -8.35 17.63
C VAL A 374 -1.87 -9.27 16.41
N ALA A 375 -2.79 -9.03 15.48
CA ALA A 375 -2.82 -9.63 14.15
C ALA A 375 -2.69 -8.53 13.09
N THR A 376 -1.91 -8.79 12.05
CA THR A 376 -1.86 -7.95 10.85
C THR A 376 -1.84 -8.85 9.62
N SER A 377 -2.02 -8.29 8.42
CA SER A 377 -1.97 -9.08 7.17
C SER A 377 -0.59 -9.68 6.86
N ARG A 378 0.46 -9.36 7.64
CA ARG A 378 1.82 -9.89 7.46
C ARG A 378 2.44 -10.22 8.83
N GLY A 379 2.88 -11.47 9.02
CA GLY A 379 3.44 -11.94 10.30
C GLY A 379 4.58 -11.08 10.84
N PHE A 380 5.54 -10.69 10.00
CA PHE A 380 6.67 -9.84 10.43
C PHE A 380 6.25 -8.44 10.89
N THR A 381 5.17 -7.88 10.33
CA THR A 381 4.63 -6.59 10.76
C THR A 381 4.00 -6.73 12.15
N ALA A 382 3.27 -7.83 12.39
CA ALA A 382 2.71 -8.13 13.68
C ALA A 382 3.81 -8.33 14.75
N ASP A 383 4.86 -9.09 14.45
CA ASP A 383 6.03 -9.26 15.32
C ASP A 383 6.73 -7.94 15.66
N ALA A 384 6.94 -7.07 14.65
CA ALA A 384 7.55 -5.76 14.87
C ALA A 384 6.69 -4.85 15.76
N VAL A 385 5.36 -4.89 15.61
CA VAL A 385 4.43 -4.14 16.48
C VAL A 385 4.41 -4.72 17.88
N HIS A 386 4.35 -6.05 17.99
CA HIS A 386 4.38 -6.80 19.24
C HIS A 386 5.61 -6.42 20.08
N LYS A 387 6.82 -6.53 19.51
CA LYS A 387 8.08 -6.19 20.18
C LYS A 387 8.17 -4.72 20.57
N ARG A 388 7.69 -3.82 19.72
CA ARG A 388 7.80 -2.37 19.95
C ARG A 388 6.86 -1.86 21.04
N TRP A 389 5.63 -2.38 21.07
CA TRP A 389 4.58 -1.88 21.96
C TRP A 389 4.33 -2.77 23.16
N GLY A 390 4.97 -3.94 23.23
CA GLY A 390 4.87 -4.86 24.36
C GLY A 390 3.54 -5.61 24.39
N PHE A 391 2.99 -5.99 23.23
CA PHE A 391 1.91 -6.98 23.21
C PHE A 391 2.41 -8.28 23.85
N ASP A 392 1.53 -9.06 24.47
CA ASP A 392 1.94 -10.35 25.02
C ASP A 392 2.23 -11.38 23.93
N PHE A 393 1.39 -11.47 22.90
CA PHE A 393 1.58 -12.41 21.79
C PHE A 393 1.20 -11.82 20.42
N VAL A 394 1.67 -12.49 19.37
CA VAL A 394 1.22 -12.32 17.99
C VAL A 394 0.14 -13.37 17.71
N ALA A 395 -0.99 -12.94 17.14
CA ALA A 395 -2.03 -13.84 16.66
C ALA A 395 -1.84 -14.12 15.15
N ASN A 396 -2.13 -15.34 14.75
CA ASN A 396 -2.07 -15.82 13.37
C ASN A 396 -3.29 -15.37 12.56
N SER A 397 -4.42 -15.12 13.21
CA SER A 397 -5.65 -14.67 12.57
C SER A 397 -6.43 -13.70 13.44
N ALA A 398 -7.47 -13.10 12.85
CA ALA A 398 -8.41 -12.29 13.63
C ALA A 398 -9.23 -13.19 14.57
N GLU A 399 -9.63 -14.38 14.11
CA GLU A 399 -10.41 -15.36 14.86
C GLU A 399 -9.73 -15.73 16.18
N GLU A 400 -8.41 -15.95 16.17
CA GLU A 400 -7.62 -16.24 17.37
C GLU A 400 -7.65 -15.10 18.41
N ILE A 401 -7.86 -13.85 17.97
CA ILE A 401 -8.08 -12.70 18.86
C ILE A 401 -9.51 -12.70 19.41
N LEU A 402 -10.50 -12.99 18.56
CA LEU A 402 -11.90 -12.97 18.95
C LEU A 402 -12.22 -14.09 19.96
N GLU A 403 -11.61 -15.25 19.78
CA GLU A 403 -11.77 -16.43 20.64
C GLU A 403 -10.94 -16.34 21.95
N ASP A 404 -10.01 -15.39 22.08
CA ASP A 404 -9.16 -15.27 23.26
C ASP A 404 -9.98 -14.80 24.48
N PRO A 405 -10.18 -15.63 25.51
CA PRO A 405 -11.03 -15.28 26.66
C PRO A 405 -10.42 -14.16 27.51
N GLU A 406 -9.12 -13.88 27.35
CA GLU A 406 -8.41 -12.83 28.09
C GLU A 406 -8.46 -11.46 27.42
N THR A 407 -9.00 -11.36 26.21
CA THR A 407 -9.19 -10.09 25.50
C THR A 407 -10.51 -9.45 25.94
N ASP A 408 -10.46 -8.24 26.52
CA ASP A 408 -11.65 -7.46 26.90
C ASP A 408 -12.13 -6.58 25.73
N VAL A 409 -11.17 -5.98 25.01
CA VAL A 409 -11.42 -5.03 23.93
C VAL A 409 -10.68 -5.44 22.66
N VAL A 410 -11.39 -5.43 21.53
CA VAL A 410 -10.81 -5.60 20.20
C VAL A 410 -10.78 -4.24 19.49
N VAL A 411 -9.59 -3.80 19.12
CA VAL A 411 -9.39 -2.63 18.24
C VAL A 411 -9.28 -3.11 16.81
N ILE A 412 -10.22 -2.69 15.96
CA ILE A 412 -10.28 -3.02 14.53
C ILE A 412 -9.81 -1.79 13.75
N ALA A 413 -8.60 -1.89 13.18
CA ALA A 413 -7.97 -0.84 12.37
C ALA A 413 -7.41 -1.43 11.07
N THR A 414 -8.26 -2.20 10.38
CA THR A 414 -8.01 -2.85 9.10
C THR A 414 -8.41 -1.94 7.92
N ARG A 415 -8.58 -2.50 6.72
CA ARG A 415 -9.16 -1.79 5.57
C ARG A 415 -10.70 -1.82 5.70
N HIS A 416 -11.36 -0.78 5.18
CA HIS A 416 -12.76 -0.46 5.50
C HIS A 416 -13.74 -1.61 5.24
N GLY A 417 -13.58 -2.33 4.12
CA GLY A 417 -14.49 -3.44 3.75
C GLY A 417 -14.57 -4.60 4.75
N SER A 418 -13.58 -4.75 5.64
CA SER A 418 -13.57 -5.80 6.66
C SER A 418 -14.18 -5.40 8.02
N HIS A 419 -14.46 -4.11 8.23
CA HIS A 419 -14.85 -3.59 9.53
C HIS A 419 -16.15 -4.22 10.05
N ALA A 420 -17.23 -4.16 9.27
CA ALA A 420 -18.55 -4.62 9.70
C ALA A 420 -18.58 -6.10 10.11
N GLU A 421 -17.89 -6.96 9.36
CA GLU A 421 -17.79 -8.39 9.68
C GLU A 421 -17.01 -8.63 10.97
N LEU A 422 -15.83 -8.00 11.11
CA LEU A 422 -15.00 -8.14 12.29
C LEU A 422 -15.68 -7.58 13.55
N VAL A 423 -16.39 -6.45 13.43
CA VAL A 423 -17.15 -5.85 14.53
C VAL A 423 -18.24 -6.80 15.01
N ALA A 424 -19.06 -7.33 14.08
CA ALA A 424 -20.14 -8.24 14.43
C ALA A 424 -19.60 -9.50 15.13
N LYS A 425 -18.56 -10.13 14.57
CA LYS A 425 -17.93 -11.32 15.17
C LYS A 425 -17.33 -11.03 16.54
N ALA A 426 -16.73 -9.85 16.74
CA ALA A 426 -16.18 -9.47 18.05
C ALA A 426 -17.27 -9.26 19.10
N LEU A 427 -18.38 -8.61 18.72
CA LEU A 427 -19.55 -8.44 19.60
C LEU A 427 -20.18 -9.79 19.96
N ASP A 428 -20.36 -10.69 18.98
CA ASP A 428 -20.87 -12.05 19.20
C ASP A 428 -19.95 -12.89 20.09
N ALA A 429 -18.65 -12.59 20.11
CA ALA A 429 -17.68 -13.18 21.04
C ALA A 429 -17.66 -12.51 22.42
N GLY A 430 -18.62 -11.60 22.70
CA GLY A 430 -18.76 -10.91 23.98
C GLY A 430 -17.71 -9.82 24.23
N LYS A 431 -17.05 -9.31 23.18
CA LYS A 431 -15.97 -8.33 23.31
C LYS A 431 -16.50 -6.90 23.21
N HIS A 432 -15.83 -5.97 23.91
CA HIS A 432 -15.96 -4.56 23.59
C HIS A 432 -15.18 -4.25 22.32
N VAL A 433 -15.65 -3.28 21.52
CA VAL A 433 -15.09 -3.02 20.19
C VAL A 433 -14.78 -1.54 20.01
N PHE A 434 -13.54 -1.23 19.61
CA PHE A 434 -13.19 0.06 19.01
C PHE A 434 -12.93 -0.16 17.52
N CYS A 435 -13.80 0.35 16.66
CA CYS A 435 -13.66 0.23 15.21
C CYS A 435 -13.22 1.56 14.61
N GLU A 436 -12.15 1.56 13.81
CA GLU A 436 -11.85 2.70 12.96
C GLU A 436 -12.98 2.97 11.95
N LYS A 437 -13.09 4.22 11.51
CA LYS A 437 -14.13 4.63 10.56
C LYS A 437 -13.79 4.19 9.13
N PRO A 438 -14.79 3.93 8.27
CA PRO A 438 -16.23 3.90 8.56
C PRO A 438 -16.63 2.58 9.23
N LEU A 439 -17.79 2.55 9.90
CA LEU A 439 -18.29 1.31 10.52
C LEU A 439 -18.63 0.23 9.48
N ALA A 440 -19.17 0.64 8.33
CA ALA A 440 -19.47 -0.21 7.19
C ALA A 440 -19.30 0.60 5.89
N ILE A 441 -19.13 -0.11 4.77
CA ILE A 441 -19.10 0.48 3.43
C ILE A 441 -20.38 0.20 2.61
N ASP A 442 -21.28 -0.60 3.15
CA ASP A 442 -22.55 -1.00 2.56
C ASP A 442 -23.62 -1.24 3.64
N GLY A 443 -24.87 -1.38 3.21
CA GLY A 443 -26.04 -1.59 4.08
C GLY A 443 -26.04 -2.95 4.74
N PRO A 444 -25.86 -4.05 3.98
CA PRO A 444 -25.79 -5.39 4.55
C PRO A 444 -24.72 -5.52 5.66
N GLY A 445 -23.58 -4.85 5.52
CA GLY A 445 -22.56 -4.77 6.56
C GLY A 445 -23.04 -4.01 7.80
N LEU A 446 -23.65 -2.83 7.63
CA LEU A 446 -24.17 -2.05 8.76
C LEU A 446 -25.28 -2.79 9.52
N ASP A 447 -26.20 -3.42 8.78
CA ASP A 447 -27.28 -4.24 9.33
C ASP A 447 -26.76 -5.45 10.11
N ARG A 448 -25.65 -6.04 9.67
CA ARG A 448 -24.97 -7.12 10.42
C ARG A 448 -24.48 -6.62 11.77
N VAL A 449 -23.90 -5.42 11.84
CA VAL A 449 -23.45 -4.81 13.10
C VAL A 449 -24.63 -4.49 14.01
N GLU A 450 -25.70 -3.90 13.46
CA GLU A 450 -26.92 -3.57 14.23
C GLU A 450 -27.54 -4.83 14.85
N LYS A 451 -27.61 -5.94 14.10
CA LYS A 451 -28.08 -7.24 14.60
C LYS A 451 -27.18 -7.81 15.70
N ALA A 452 -25.87 -7.62 15.63
CA ALA A 452 -24.95 -8.07 16.67
C ALA A 452 -25.10 -7.22 17.95
N LEU A 453 -25.24 -5.90 17.82
CA LEU A 453 -25.47 -5.01 18.97
C LEU A 453 -26.79 -5.30 19.69
N ALA A 454 -27.85 -5.63 18.94
CA ALA A 454 -29.14 -5.97 19.54
C ALA A 454 -29.12 -7.28 20.36
N LYS A 455 -28.12 -8.13 20.16
CA LYS A 455 -28.01 -9.46 20.79
C LYS A 455 -26.98 -9.53 21.92
N ASN A 456 -26.08 -8.56 22.01
CA ASN A 456 -24.90 -8.63 22.86
C ASN A 456 -24.71 -7.33 23.65
N ASP A 457 -24.20 -7.42 24.87
CA ASP A 457 -23.95 -6.26 25.75
C ASP A 457 -22.60 -5.55 25.48
N GLY A 458 -21.88 -5.99 24.44
CA GLY A 458 -20.58 -5.43 24.05
C GLY A 458 -20.68 -3.96 23.61
N LEU A 459 -19.99 -3.07 24.33
CA LEU A 459 -19.87 -1.67 23.93
C LEU A 459 -19.11 -1.50 22.60
N LEU A 460 -19.70 -0.76 21.65
CA LEU A 460 -19.07 -0.39 20.37
C LEU A 460 -18.76 1.11 20.31
N GLN A 461 -17.50 1.46 20.09
CA GLN A 461 -17.06 2.80 19.73
C GLN A 461 -16.54 2.82 18.30
N VAL A 462 -17.00 3.77 17.48
CA VAL A 462 -16.45 4.05 16.15
C VAL A 462 -15.47 5.23 16.22
N GLY A 463 -14.41 5.22 15.41
CA GLY A 463 -13.32 6.22 15.30
C GLY A 463 -13.74 7.63 14.86
N HIS A 464 -14.95 8.05 15.20
CA HIS A 464 -15.45 9.42 15.06
C HIS A 464 -14.87 10.34 16.13
N ASN A 465 -13.56 10.60 16.07
CA ASN A 465 -12.85 11.32 17.13
C ASN A 465 -13.19 12.81 17.27
N ARG A 466 -13.78 13.46 16.25
CA ARG A 466 -13.88 14.92 16.17
C ARG A 466 -14.83 15.54 17.17
N ARG A 467 -15.92 14.83 17.50
CA ARG A 467 -16.83 15.21 18.60
C ARG A 467 -16.15 15.29 19.97
N PHE A 468 -15.07 14.55 20.18
CA PHE A 468 -14.31 14.56 21.44
C PHE A 468 -13.25 15.66 21.48
N ALA A 469 -13.03 16.39 20.39
CA ALA A 469 -12.06 17.47 20.37
C ALA A 469 -12.52 18.63 21.26
N PRO A 470 -11.63 19.26 22.07
CA PRO A 470 -12.02 20.35 22.96
C PRO A 470 -12.72 21.53 22.26
N PHE A 471 -12.33 21.85 21.02
CA PHE A 471 -12.98 22.90 20.24
C PHE A 471 -14.34 22.50 19.66
N ALA A 472 -14.59 21.21 19.40
CA ALA A 472 -15.92 20.73 19.02
C ALA A 472 -16.88 20.79 20.22
N GLN A 473 -16.44 20.36 21.41
CA GLN A 473 -17.24 20.43 22.64
C GLN A 473 -17.63 21.87 22.97
N ARG A 474 -16.70 22.83 22.78
CA ARG A 474 -17.01 24.26 22.96
C ARG A 474 -17.96 24.82 21.91
N ALA A 475 -17.84 24.41 20.65
CA ALA A 475 -18.81 24.78 19.63
C ALA A 475 -20.21 24.20 19.95
N ARG A 476 -20.27 22.96 20.42
CA ARG A 476 -21.52 22.32 20.86
C ARG A 476 -22.16 23.08 22.03
N ALA A 477 -21.38 23.53 23.02
CA ALA A 477 -21.92 24.37 24.10
C ALA A 477 -22.57 25.67 23.59
N VAL A 478 -22.03 26.29 22.52
CA VAL A 478 -22.65 27.48 21.90
C VAL A 478 -24.02 27.16 21.30
N ARG A 479 -24.19 25.97 20.71
CA ARG A 479 -25.48 25.47 20.22
C ARG A 479 -26.45 25.17 21.36
N ASP A 480 -25.97 24.52 22.42
CA ASP A 480 -26.80 24.14 23.56
C ASP A 480 -27.34 25.39 24.28
N ASP A 481 -26.52 26.45 24.43
CA ASP A 481 -26.94 27.74 25.00
C ASP A 481 -28.11 28.41 24.24
N SER A 482 -28.23 28.18 22.92
CA SER A 482 -29.21 28.90 22.10
C SER A 482 -30.61 28.30 22.15
N HIS A 483 -30.71 26.99 22.33
CA HIS A 483 -31.94 26.19 22.20
C HIS A 483 -32.76 26.43 20.90
N GLN A 484 -32.15 27.03 19.86
CA GLN A 484 -32.81 27.39 18.59
C GLN A 484 -32.20 26.68 17.38
N PRO A 485 -32.95 26.41 16.30
CA PRO A 485 -32.40 25.83 15.07
C PRO A 485 -31.14 26.56 14.61
N SER A 486 -30.18 25.81 14.10
CA SER A 486 -28.83 26.32 13.80
C SER A 486 -28.42 26.02 12.36
N MET A 487 -27.48 26.83 11.86
CA MET A 487 -26.86 26.65 10.55
C MET A 487 -25.40 26.24 10.76
N LEU A 488 -24.96 25.20 10.05
CA LEU A 488 -23.60 24.70 10.13
C LEU A 488 -22.97 24.62 8.75
N GLN A 489 -21.77 25.18 8.59
CA GLN A 489 -20.99 25.09 7.36
C GLN A 489 -19.64 24.45 7.65
N MET A 490 -19.27 23.46 6.83
CA MET A 490 -17.97 22.81 6.86
C MET A 490 -17.31 22.86 5.49
N ARG A 491 -16.01 23.20 5.47
CA ARG A 491 -15.15 23.09 4.29
C ARG A 491 -14.00 22.14 4.57
N ILE A 492 -13.91 21.08 3.76
CA ILE A 492 -12.87 20.06 3.83
C ILE A 492 -12.01 20.09 2.56
N ASN A 493 -10.77 20.56 2.71
CA ASN A 493 -9.73 20.58 1.68
C ASN A 493 -8.86 19.32 1.78
N ALA A 494 -9.37 18.21 1.28
CA ALA A 494 -8.87 16.88 1.56
C ALA A 494 -7.64 16.47 0.72
N GLY A 495 -7.30 17.25 -0.31
CA GLY A 495 -6.20 17.04 -1.26
C GLY A 495 -6.38 15.82 -2.16
N ALA A 496 -5.69 15.74 -3.30
CA ALA A 496 -5.79 14.59 -4.21
C ALA A 496 -5.09 13.33 -3.65
N ILE A 497 -5.66 12.17 -3.94
CA ILE A 497 -5.04 10.85 -3.69
C ILE A 497 -4.75 10.16 -5.03
N PRO A 498 -3.72 9.30 -5.11
CA PRO A 498 -3.47 8.50 -6.31
C PRO A 498 -4.67 7.59 -6.63
N ALA A 499 -4.99 7.40 -7.91
CA ALA A 499 -6.16 6.61 -8.35
C ALA A 499 -6.06 5.13 -7.96
N GLU A 500 -4.84 4.67 -7.68
CA GLU A 500 -4.45 3.30 -7.34
C GLU A 500 -4.48 3.07 -5.83
N HIS A 501 -4.79 4.10 -5.05
CA HIS A 501 -4.88 3.99 -3.60
C HIS A 501 -6.13 3.18 -3.22
N TRP A 502 -5.98 2.24 -2.28
CA TRP A 502 -7.05 1.31 -1.85
C TRP A 502 -8.36 1.99 -1.41
N THR A 503 -8.31 3.25 -0.96
CA THR A 503 -9.51 4.00 -0.57
C THR A 503 -10.43 4.32 -1.75
N VAL A 504 -9.88 4.38 -2.98
CA VAL A 504 -10.63 4.61 -4.23
C VAL A 504 -11.31 3.32 -4.70
N ASP A 505 -10.77 2.16 -4.32
CA ASP A 505 -11.38 0.86 -4.62
C ASP A 505 -12.71 0.74 -3.85
N ARG A 506 -13.81 0.54 -4.59
CA ARG A 506 -15.16 0.53 -4.02
C ARG A 506 -15.38 -0.62 -3.03
N ALA A 507 -14.81 -1.80 -3.31
CA ALA A 507 -15.00 -2.98 -2.47
C ALA A 507 -14.15 -2.92 -1.19
N GLU A 508 -13.01 -2.22 -1.24
CA GLU A 508 -12.08 -2.20 -0.12
C GLU A 508 -12.15 -0.91 0.71
N GLY A 509 -12.29 0.22 0.03
CA GLY A 509 -12.27 1.56 0.60
C GLY A 509 -13.63 2.26 0.67
N GLY A 510 -14.57 1.90 -0.20
CA GLY A 510 -15.89 2.53 -0.30
C GLY A 510 -15.87 3.95 -0.92
N GLY A 511 -14.71 4.45 -1.33
CA GLY A 511 -14.55 5.86 -1.74
C GLY A 511 -14.34 6.81 -0.56
N ARG A 512 -14.06 8.08 -0.84
CA ARG A 512 -13.85 9.13 0.19
C ARG A 512 -15.15 9.64 0.76
N MET A 513 -16.24 9.62 -0.01
CA MET A 513 -17.56 10.01 0.47
C MET A 513 -18.01 9.17 1.67
N ILE A 514 -17.85 7.84 1.58
CA ILE A 514 -18.12 6.93 2.70
C ILE A 514 -16.93 6.89 3.66
N GLY A 515 -15.73 6.65 3.13
CA GLY A 515 -14.55 6.34 3.92
C GLY A 515 -14.01 7.50 4.76
N GLU A 516 -14.08 8.75 4.29
CA GLU A 516 -13.64 9.94 5.06
C GLU A 516 -14.82 10.88 5.37
N GLY A 517 -15.80 11.00 4.47
CA GLY A 517 -16.97 11.86 4.61
C GLY A 517 -17.83 11.56 5.84
N CYS A 518 -17.92 10.28 6.25
CA CYS A 518 -18.59 9.85 7.49
C CYS A 518 -18.13 10.62 8.73
N HIS A 519 -16.88 11.07 8.73
CA HIS A 519 -16.31 11.83 9.82
C HIS A 519 -16.96 13.20 10.02
N PHE A 520 -17.41 13.81 8.93
CA PHE A 520 -18.02 15.14 8.92
C PHE A 520 -19.53 15.06 9.08
N VAL A 521 -20.16 13.97 8.59
CA VAL A 521 -21.56 13.63 8.93
C VAL A 521 -21.71 13.47 10.44
N ASP A 522 -20.80 12.71 11.06
CA ASP A 522 -20.74 12.54 12.52
C ASP A 522 -20.57 13.88 13.26
N LEU A 523 -19.58 14.68 12.87
CA LEU A 523 -19.32 15.96 13.50
C LEU A 523 -20.53 16.90 13.35
N ALA A 524 -21.21 16.89 12.21
CA ALA A 524 -22.40 17.70 11.99
C ALA A 524 -23.53 17.28 12.92
N ARG A 525 -23.80 15.97 13.01
CA ARG A 525 -24.79 15.40 13.92
C ARG A 525 -24.49 15.73 15.38
N TYR A 526 -23.22 15.64 15.78
CA TYR A 526 -22.79 16.00 17.12
C TYR A 526 -22.97 17.50 17.42
N LEU A 527 -22.51 18.39 16.54
CA LEU A 527 -22.57 19.84 16.78
C LEU A 527 -24.00 20.38 16.78
N ILE A 528 -24.88 19.84 15.93
CA ILE A 528 -26.29 20.22 15.89
C ILE A 528 -27.06 19.63 17.08
N GLY A 529 -26.75 18.41 17.49
CA GLY A 529 -27.38 17.77 18.64
C GLY A 529 -28.79 17.22 18.38
N SER A 530 -29.27 17.22 17.14
CA SER A 530 -30.59 16.69 16.73
C SER A 530 -30.44 15.58 15.67
N SER A 531 -31.42 14.68 15.52
CA SER A 531 -31.40 13.56 14.57
C SER A 531 -31.37 14.03 13.12
N ILE A 532 -30.72 13.25 12.24
CA ILE A 532 -30.67 13.52 10.80
C ILE A 532 -32.00 13.08 10.19
N SER A 533 -32.73 14.01 9.57
CA SER A 533 -34.02 13.77 8.92
C SER A 533 -33.91 13.59 7.40
N GLY A 534 -32.79 13.99 6.79
CA GLY A 534 -32.53 13.73 5.38
C GLY A 534 -31.19 14.23 4.86
N VAL A 535 -30.81 13.69 3.71
CA VAL A 535 -29.51 13.87 3.04
C VAL A 535 -29.75 14.25 1.58
N GLU A 536 -29.07 15.32 1.12
CA GLU A 536 -28.97 15.72 -0.28
C GLU A 536 -27.50 15.84 -0.65
N VAL A 537 -27.12 15.44 -1.86
CA VAL A 537 -25.73 15.53 -2.33
C VAL A 537 -25.67 16.03 -3.76
N THR A 538 -24.81 17.01 -3.99
CA THR A 538 -24.47 17.49 -5.33
C THR A 538 -22.97 17.29 -5.55
N GLY A 539 -22.61 16.49 -6.55
CA GLY A 539 -21.23 16.24 -6.94
C GLY A 539 -20.77 17.17 -8.05
N LEU A 540 -19.47 17.42 -8.13
CA LEU A 540 -18.88 18.08 -9.29
C LEU A 540 -18.94 17.14 -10.51
N SER A 541 -19.56 17.60 -11.60
CA SER A 541 -19.65 16.89 -12.87
C SER A 541 -18.74 17.54 -13.93
N GLY A 542 -17.85 16.77 -14.56
CA GLY A 542 -17.06 17.23 -15.72
C GLY A 542 -16.01 16.24 -16.23
N ASP A 543 -15.66 16.32 -17.52
CA ASP A 543 -14.79 15.37 -18.26
C ASP A 543 -13.32 15.28 -17.81
N ARG A 544 -12.88 16.15 -16.88
CA ARG A 544 -11.45 16.30 -16.52
C ARG A 544 -11.04 15.57 -15.24
N GLY A 545 -11.45 14.32 -15.08
CA GLY A 545 -10.92 13.42 -14.04
C GLY A 545 -11.23 13.81 -12.59
N ALA A 546 -12.15 14.74 -12.35
CA ALA A 546 -12.64 15.05 -11.01
C ALA A 546 -13.78 14.08 -10.65
N SER A 547 -13.56 13.28 -9.59
CA SER A 547 -14.56 12.34 -9.11
C SER A 547 -15.60 13.07 -8.23
N PRO A 548 -16.91 12.84 -8.42
CA PRO A 548 -17.95 13.33 -7.51
C PRO A 548 -17.91 12.62 -6.14
N ASP A 549 -17.11 11.56 -6.01
CA ASP A 549 -16.80 10.91 -4.73
C ASP A 549 -15.79 11.71 -3.87
N ASP A 550 -15.00 12.58 -4.53
CA ASP A 550 -13.94 13.38 -3.91
C ASP A 550 -14.21 14.89 -3.95
N ASN A 551 -15.26 15.30 -4.67
CA ASN A 551 -15.65 16.69 -4.89
C ASN A 551 -17.17 16.81 -4.89
N TYR A 552 -17.73 17.11 -3.72
CA TYR A 552 -19.18 17.16 -3.52
C TYR A 552 -19.56 18.14 -2.41
N VAL A 553 -20.84 18.49 -2.41
CA VAL A 553 -21.49 19.21 -1.34
C VAL A 553 -22.62 18.34 -0.81
N THR A 554 -22.60 18.06 0.49
CA THR A 554 -23.68 17.36 1.20
C THR A 554 -24.48 18.38 2.01
N THR A 555 -25.80 18.35 1.88
CA THR A 555 -26.72 19.08 2.76
C THR A 555 -27.43 18.07 3.67
N LEU A 556 -27.30 18.27 4.98
CA LEU A 556 -27.99 17.51 6.00
C LEU A 556 -29.11 18.37 6.59
N THR A 557 -30.26 17.73 6.78
CA THR A 557 -31.43 18.30 7.44
C THR A 557 -31.67 17.57 8.75
N PHE A 558 -32.09 18.30 9.78
CA PHE A 558 -32.24 17.76 11.13
C PHE A 558 -33.68 17.82 11.64
N GLY A 559 -34.01 16.99 12.63
CA GLY A 559 -35.35 16.89 13.20
C GLY A 559 -35.83 18.16 13.92
N ASP A 560 -34.91 19.02 14.36
CA ASP A 560 -35.21 20.31 14.98
C ASP A 560 -35.33 21.46 13.98
N GLY A 561 -35.21 21.18 12.68
CA GLY A 561 -35.21 22.19 11.61
C GLY A 561 -33.85 22.83 11.33
N SER A 562 -32.77 22.43 12.03
CA SER A 562 -31.41 22.87 11.71
C SER A 562 -30.94 22.35 10.35
N LEU A 563 -29.92 22.99 9.78
CA LEU A 563 -29.28 22.61 8.52
C LEU A 563 -27.76 22.58 8.66
N ALA A 564 -27.12 21.62 7.97
CA ALA A 564 -25.67 21.59 7.82
C ALA A 564 -25.26 21.39 6.36
N THR A 565 -24.25 22.12 5.91
CA THR A 565 -23.63 21.95 4.61
C THR A 565 -22.18 21.53 4.77
N ILE A 566 -21.78 20.45 4.10
CA ILE A 566 -20.41 19.92 4.08
C ILE A 566 -19.90 20.01 2.64
N MET A 567 -18.98 20.93 2.38
CA MET A 567 -18.24 20.99 1.13
C MET A 567 -16.96 20.17 1.27
N TYR A 568 -16.86 19.10 0.50
CA TYR A 568 -15.70 18.22 0.47
C TYR A 568 -15.01 18.31 -0.90
N THR A 569 -13.71 18.61 -0.93
CA THR A 569 -12.96 18.71 -2.18
C THR A 569 -11.53 18.22 -2.08
N ALA A 570 -11.07 17.56 -3.13
CA ALA A 570 -9.68 17.17 -3.34
C ALA A 570 -8.88 18.18 -4.19
N MET A 571 -9.51 19.28 -4.66
CA MET A 571 -8.92 20.22 -5.62
C MET A 571 -8.07 21.33 -4.99
N GLY A 572 -8.15 21.54 -3.68
CA GLY A 572 -7.51 22.69 -3.05
C GLY A 572 -6.00 22.51 -2.80
N ASP A 573 -5.29 23.64 -2.73
CA ASP A 573 -3.86 23.69 -2.39
C ASP A 573 -3.67 23.27 -0.91
N PRO A 574 -2.72 22.37 -0.61
CA PRO A 574 -2.51 21.86 0.75
C PRO A 574 -2.04 22.91 1.77
N ARG A 575 -1.65 24.12 1.33
CA ARG A 575 -1.34 25.26 2.21
C ARG A 575 -2.59 25.84 2.86
N LEU A 576 -3.76 25.65 2.26
CA LEU A 576 -5.03 26.03 2.89
C LEU A 576 -5.40 25.01 3.96
N ALA A 577 -5.78 25.49 5.15
CA ALA A 577 -6.21 24.66 6.27
C ALA A 577 -7.23 23.61 5.84
N LYS A 578 -6.99 22.34 6.22
CA LYS A 578 -7.78 21.20 5.76
C LYS A 578 -9.25 21.32 6.17
N GLU A 579 -9.50 21.70 7.41
CA GLU A 579 -10.86 21.68 7.99
C GLU A 579 -11.21 23.07 8.49
N HIS A 580 -12.36 23.57 8.08
CA HIS A 580 -12.94 24.83 8.57
C HIS A 580 -14.41 24.61 8.87
N VAL A 581 -14.85 24.96 10.07
CA VAL A 581 -16.21 24.71 10.57
C VAL A 581 -16.75 26.00 11.15
N GLU A 582 -17.95 26.39 10.74
CA GLU A 582 -18.68 27.56 11.24
C GLU A 582 -20.08 27.14 11.68
N LEU A 583 -20.40 27.39 12.95
CA LEU A 583 -21.68 27.07 13.57
C LEU A 583 -22.38 28.36 13.99
N PHE A 584 -23.54 28.63 13.44
CA PHE A 584 -24.38 29.78 13.73
C PHE A 584 -25.56 29.33 14.60
N ALA A 585 -25.64 29.84 15.83
CA ALA A 585 -26.65 29.45 16.81
C ALA A 585 -27.04 30.64 17.70
N GLY A 586 -28.31 31.05 17.70
CA GLY A 586 -28.85 32.07 18.61
C GLY A 586 -28.07 33.40 18.63
N GLY A 587 -27.72 33.94 17.46
CA GLY A 587 -26.92 35.17 17.34
C GLY A 587 -25.45 35.03 17.74
N SER A 588 -24.99 33.81 18.05
CA SER A 588 -23.58 33.48 18.27
C SER A 588 -23.01 32.70 17.07
N VAL A 589 -21.71 32.85 16.83
CA VAL A 589 -20.99 32.07 15.81
C VAL A 589 -19.76 31.43 16.42
N ALA A 590 -19.61 30.11 16.29
CA ALA A 590 -18.39 29.39 16.67
C ALA A 590 -17.63 28.95 15.41
N VAL A 591 -16.34 29.26 15.35
CA VAL A 591 -15.46 28.95 14.20
C VAL A 591 -14.31 28.07 14.65
N ILE A 592 -14.13 26.91 14.01
CA ILE A 592 -12.99 26.00 14.20
C ILE A 592 -12.14 25.99 12.94
N GLU A 593 -10.84 26.22 13.07
CA GLU A 593 -9.87 26.10 11.97
C GLU A 593 -8.84 25.01 12.30
N ASP A 594 -8.97 23.88 11.61
CA ASP A 594 -8.15 22.66 11.66
C ASP A 594 -7.83 22.18 13.07
N PHE A 595 -8.79 22.37 13.99
CA PHE A 595 -8.67 22.00 15.40
C PHE A 595 -7.40 22.56 16.08
N SER A 596 -6.94 23.72 15.61
CA SER A 596 -5.80 24.46 16.14
C SER A 596 -6.11 25.91 16.49
N ARG A 597 -7.19 26.46 15.91
CA ARG A 597 -7.73 27.77 16.25
C ARG A 597 -9.23 27.68 16.46
N PHE A 598 -9.72 28.50 17.38
CA PHE A 598 -11.12 28.59 17.72
C PHE A 598 -11.51 30.04 17.93
N LYS A 599 -12.68 30.45 17.45
CA LYS A 599 -13.26 31.78 17.69
C LYS A 599 -14.72 31.66 18.07
N ILE A 600 -15.18 32.53 18.96
CA ILE A 600 -16.61 32.74 19.24
C ILE A 600 -16.93 34.22 19.02
N PHE A 601 -17.97 34.50 18.26
CA PHE A 601 -18.60 35.81 18.09
C PHE A 601 -19.91 35.81 18.86
N ARG A 602 -20.10 36.74 19.80
CA ARG A 602 -21.33 36.86 20.61
C ARG A 602 -21.47 38.30 21.13
N GLY A 603 -22.63 38.93 20.92
CA GLY A 603 -22.93 40.26 21.45
C GLY A 603 -21.92 41.35 21.05
N GLY A 604 -21.44 41.33 19.79
CA GLY A 604 -20.45 42.28 19.28
C GLY A 604 -19.00 42.03 19.75
N LYS A 605 -18.75 40.98 20.53
CA LYS A 605 -17.40 40.62 21.04
C LYS A 605 -16.87 39.36 20.35
N VAL A 606 -15.54 39.27 20.25
CA VAL A 606 -14.84 38.09 19.72
C VAL A 606 -13.90 37.53 20.77
N THR A 607 -14.07 36.25 21.10
CA THR A 607 -13.08 35.48 21.89
C THR A 607 -12.34 34.55 20.95
N SER A 608 -11.02 34.46 21.08
CA SER A 608 -10.21 33.56 20.26
C SER A 608 -9.22 32.75 21.07
N GLN A 609 -8.92 31.54 20.61
CA GLN A 609 -7.91 30.67 21.18
C GLN A 609 -7.13 29.98 20.07
N ARG A 610 -5.84 29.74 20.31
CA ARG A 610 -4.96 28.97 19.43
C ARG A 610 -4.14 27.99 20.24
N THR A 611 -3.95 26.78 19.73
CA THR A 611 -3.06 25.76 20.28
C THR A 611 -1.80 25.62 19.42
N LEU A 612 -0.72 25.09 20.02
CA LEU A 612 0.53 24.82 19.31
C LEU A 612 0.45 23.57 18.42
N ALA A 613 -0.38 22.59 18.82
CA ALA A 613 -0.63 21.36 18.08
C ALA A 613 -2.12 21.19 17.85
N LYS A 614 -2.47 20.56 16.72
CA LYS A 614 -3.85 20.18 16.41
C LYS A 614 -4.32 19.14 17.41
N ASN A 615 -5.46 19.39 18.07
CA ASN A 615 -6.11 18.39 18.91
C ASN A 615 -7.45 18.00 18.31
N LYS A 616 -7.46 16.82 17.67
CA LYS A 616 -8.60 16.27 16.96
C LYS A 616 -9.46 15.35 17.83
N GLY A 617 -9.16 15.18 19.13
CA GLY A 617 -9.99 14.38 20.03
C GLY A 617 -9.68 12.88 20.09
N HIS A 618 -8.59 12.40 19.47
CA HIS A 618 -8.28 10.96 19.46
C HIS A 618 -8.01 10.40 20.86
N LYS A 619 -7.28 11.15 21.69
CA LYS A 619 -6.93 10.72 23.04
C LYS A 619 -8.17 10.75 23.94
N GLU A 620 -8.91 11.84 23.87
CA GLU A 620 -10.15 12.08 24.61
C GLU A 620 -11.21 11.01 24.28
N GLN A 621 -11.33 10.62 23.01
CA GLN A 621 -12.19 9.53 22.59
C GLN A 621 -11.81 8.19 23.25
N ILE A 622 -10.53 7.83 23.20
CA ILE A 622 -10.05 6.56 23.77
C ILE A 622 -10.25 6.56 25.28
N GLU A 623 -9.90 7.64 25.97
CA GLU A 623 -10.10 7.77 27.41
C GLU A 623 -11.57 7.66 27.79
N SER A 624 -12.47 8.30 27.05
CA SER A 624 -13.91 8.21 27.26
C SER A 624 -14.43 6.78 27.06
N PHE A 625 -13.95 6.06 26.04
CA PHE A 625 -14.34 4.68 25.78
C PHE A 625 -13.88 3.72 26.87
N LEU A 626 -12.61 3.79 27.27
CA LEU A 626 -12.06 2.97 28.35
C LEU A 626 -12.73 3.28 29.69
N HIS A 627 -13.10 4.55 29.93
CA HIS A 627 -13.81 4.94 31.14
C HIS A 627 -15.20 4.30 31.21
N ALA A 628 -15.98 4.33 30.12
CA ALA A 628 -17.32 3.72 30.07
C ALA A 628 -17.28 2.21 30.39
N ILE A 629 -16.31 1.49 29.82
CA ILE A 629 -16.12 0.06 30.11
C ILE A 629 -15.80 -0.17 31.59
N ARG A 630 -14.85 0.59 32.15
CA ARG A 630 -14.42 0.43 33.56
C ARG A 630 -15.50 0.77 34.56
N SER A 631 -16.35 1.74 34.25
CA SER A 631 -17.42 2.18 35.14
C SER A 631 -18.71 1.38 34.98
N GLY A 632 -18.81 0.52 33.94
CA GLY A 632 -20.08 -0.07 33.52
C GLY A 632 -21.11 0.98 33.09
N GLY A 633 -20.64 2.17 32.72
CA GLY A 633 -21.47 3.32 32.34
C GLY A 633 -21.80 3.35 30.84
N PRO A 634 -22.72 4.23 30.43
CA PRO A 634 -23.05 4.39 29.02
C PRO A 634 -21.87 4.99 28.23
N LEU A 635 -21.81 4.65 26.94
CA LEU A 635 -20.90 5.32 26.01
C LEU A 635 -21.27 6.80 25.87
N ALA A 636 -20.26 7.64 25.63
CA ALA A 636 -20.47 9.06 25.32
C ALA A 636 -21.21 9.28 23.99
N VAL A 637 -21.28 8.26 23.14
CA VAL A 637 -22.05 8.27 21.89
C VAL A 637 -23.07 7.14 21.96
N PRO A 638 -24.38 7.44 21.91
CA PRO A 638 -25.42 6.42 21.83
C PRO A 638 -25.25 5.55 20.58
N VAL A 639 -25.53 4.26 20.71
CA VAL A 639 -25.40 3.29 19.60
C VAL A 639 -26.30 3.67 18.43
N GLU A 640 -27.50 4.16 18.72
CA GLU A 640 -28.48 4.61 17.74
C GLU A 640 -27.92 5.74 16.88
N GLU A 641 -27.11 6.63 17.48
CA GLU A 641 -26.45 7.72 16.76
C GLU A 641 -25.33 7.20 15.85
N LEU A 642 -24.60 6.16 16.26
CA LEU A 642 -23.58 5.52 15.41
C LEU A 642 -24.22 4.88 14.16
N ILE A 643 -25.35 4.19 14.36
CA ILE A 643 -26.11 3.56 13.26
C ILE A 643 -26.75 4.64 12.37
N GLU A 644 -27.33 5.70 12.94
CA GLU A 644 -27.87 6.85 12.21
C GLU A 644 -26.81 7.49 11.31
N VAL A 645 -25.62 7.78 11.85
CA VAL A 645 -24.50 8.36 11.09
C VAL A 645 -24.03 7.41 9.98
N GLY A 646 -23.95 6.10 10.26
CA GLY A 646 -23.63 5.08 9.26
C GLY A 646 -24.64 5.09 8.11
N ARG A 647 -25.94 5.05 8.42
CA ARG A 647 -27.03 5.09 7.44
C ARG A 647 -27.06 6.38 6.62
N ALA A 648 -26.95 7.53 7.26
CA ALA A 648 -26.89 8.83 6.58
C ALA A 648 -25.66 8.92 5.67
N THR A 649 -24.52 8.37 6.09
CA THR A 649 -23.31 8.31 5.25
C THR A 649 -23.54 7.46 4.01
N LEU A 650 -24.09 6.25 4.17
CA LEU A 650 -24.35 5.30 3.08
C LEU A 650 -25.48 5.75 2.14
N ALA A 651 -26.35 6.65 2.59
CA ALA A 651 -27.37 7.28 1.73
C ALA A 651 -26.77 8.32 0.76
N GLN A 652 -25.60 8.91 1.06
CA GLN A 652 -25.00 9.97 0.23
C GLN A 652 -24.75 9.54 -1.23
N PRO A 653 -24.17 8.36 -1.53
CA PRO A 653 -24.01 7.91 -2.92
C PRO A 653 -25.33 7.71 -3.66
N LEU A 654 -26.42 7.33 -2.98
CA LEU A 654 -27.73 7.30 -3.65
C LEU A 654 -28.24 8.72 -3.89
N ALA A 655 -28.23 9.59 -2.89
CA ALA A 655 -28.68 10.98 -3.00
C ALA A 655 -27.99 11.70 -4.18
N LEU A 656 -26.68 11.45 -4.35
CA LEU A 656 -25.91 11.93 -5.50
C LEU A 656 -26.43 11.38 -6.84
N ARG A 657 -26.73 10.08 -6.91
CA ARG A 657 -27.20 9.41 -8.14
C ARG A 657 -28.60 9.85 -8.54
N VAL A 658 -29.53 9.98 -7.58
CA VAL A 658 -30.92 10.38 -7.86
C VAL A 658 -31.12 11.90 -7.94
N ALA A 659 -30.07 12.68 -7.60
CA ALA A 659 -30.12 14.14 -7.54
C ALA A 659 -31.32 14.67 -6.72
N ALA A 660 -31.65 13.97 -5.64
CA ALA A 660 -32.83 14.22 -4.82
C ALA A 660 -32.55 13.93 -3.34
N ARG A 661 -33.41 14.48 -2.48
CA ARG A 661 -33.35 14.25 -1.03
C ARG A 661 -33.72 12.83 -0.68
N VAL A 662 -32.85 12.15 0.05
CA VAL A 662 -33.17 10.88 0.71
C VAL A 662 -33.60 11.18 2.15
N ARG A 663 -34.82 10.79 2.53
CA ARG A 663 -35.36 11.00 3.89
C ARG A 663 -34.87 9.89 4.82
N SER A 664 -34.80 10.17 6.11
CA SER A 664 -34.31 9.21 7.11
C SER A 664 -35.15 7.92 7.18
N ALA A 665 -36.46 8.01 6.93
CA ALA A 665 -37.35 6.85 6.84
C ALA A 665 -36.95 5.87 5.73
N ASP A 666 -36.30 6.37 4.67
CA ASP A 666 -35.92 5.61 3.48
C ASP A 666 -34.49 5.07 3.59
N PHE A 667 -33.73 5.41 4.64
CA PHE A 667 -32.33 4.98 4.81
C PHE A 667 -32.13 3.46 4.95
N ARG A 668 -33.17 2.66 5.23
CA ARG A 668 -33.04 1.20 5.29
C ARG A 668 -33.15 0.60 3.89
N THR A 669 -34.27 0.86 3.23
CA THR A 669 -34.58 0.41 1.86
C THR A 669 -33.54 0.85 0.84
N VAL A 670 -33.02 2.07 0.96
CA VAL A 670 -32.03 2.65 0.04
C VAL A 670 -30.67 1.93 0.04
N VAL A 671 -30.32 1.30 1.15
CA VAL A 671 -28.96 0.75 1.35
C VAL A 671 -28.92 -0.76 1.03
N ASP A 672 -30.08 -1.40 0.90
CA ASP A 672 -30.21 -2.83 0.59
C ASP A 672 -30.33 -3.13 -0.92
N GLU A 673 -30.64 -2.14 -1.77
CA GLU A 673 -30.76 -2.33 -3.21
C GLU A 673 -29.44 -2.00 -3.94
N GLU A 674 -28.75 -3.01 -4.48
CA GLU A 674 -27.92 -2.80 -5.66
C GLU A 674 -28.87 -2.45 -6.83
N PRO A 675 -28.68 -1.32 -7.54
CA PRO A 675 -29.50 -1.08 -8.70
C PRO A 675 -29.10 -2.07 -9.80
N VAL A 676 -30.07 -2.90 -10.18
CA VAL A 676 -30.13 -3.48 -11.51
C VAL A 676 -30.02 -2.32 -12.51
N VAL A 677 -28.98 -2.32 -13.33
CA VAL A 677 -28.86 -1.39 -14.45
C VAL A 677 -29.84 -1.85 -15.52
N GLU A 678 -31.10 -1.41 -15.44
CA GLU A 678 -31.92 -1.30 -16.64
C GLU A 678 -31.67 0.06 -17.27
N GLY A 679 -31.15 0.01 -18.50
CA GLY A 679 -30.66 1.16 -19.23
C GLY A 679 -31.76 2.21 -19.45
N VAL A 680 -31.51 3.42 -18.96
CA VAL A 680 -32.16 4.61 -19.49
C VAL A 680 -31.38 5.01 -20.74
N ARG A 681 -31.88 4.55 -21.88
CA ARG A 681 -31.75 5.30 -23.14
C ARG A 681 -32.47 6.63 -22.93
N ASP A 682 -31.77 7.72 -23.15
CA ASP A 682 -32.13 8.73 -24.15
C ASP A 682 -30.90 9.55 -24.54
#